data_AF-A0A565CET7-F1
#
_entry.id   AF-A0A565CET7-F1
#
_cell.length_a   1.000
_cell.length_b   1.000
_cell.length_c   1.000
_cell.angle_alpha   90.00
_cell.angle_beta   90.00
_cell.angle_gamma   90.00
#
_symmetry.space_group_name_H-M   'P 1'
#
loop_
_entity.id
_entity.type
_entity.pdbx_description
1 polymer ?
#
loop_
_entity_poly.entity_id
_entity_poly.type
_entity_poly.pdbx_seq_one_letter_code
_entity_poly.pdbx_strand_id
1 'polypeptide(L)'
;MDLHLKKLFGRFQEQFGSGPGLGPGSGVCLMKVEGISSNIVQSIFRASASLYRSEPWKKLRPGHLFGVRVGKDSDWSGKRRPFQCVQFIGGDGGDIAIYMYRSMNSALKMTDDSWEMARVPNVEVLRVTYELESLMLPSNKRMVKSLGLEVSGTDRFPVIDVARCMTTGELQFRNPTLEELRLVFVVMKALSLVHPLLLQEENQVRGLPRMLKFSPFIETVDVQWPPEMFKGHDFVAVTVSHPPGQSYEQKSKKTAVMAREDDELEIVSGMTNLQVGSGAEAGLRRCTMCEKSVLRDESVCCSHCRATMYCSSDCEKRHWREMHRSVCGLYEAMMSREEELKIKIFTFSCYAENACQWLGSLGIHKKGMWRRQCGCYSHSPFGLLNGISSDAQSESWGGLEDRDYPQDLPIQNLNNGRSLGMFLLSNWSDYYNLRCLPPSSPVCDILSYPLTLYHILTTLSIHCKNLLLKGKEVTVHYVGPERELDWIKAFAEINHLLNGLGTVQIIMVGPEVPSDLSGTIATTSTTNNSRVKVSFVKGLYQDEVAYLTSPDIVVAFNCDLDGYSSWAGAVEAVNNMRSPGFFTDKTEDACGNAKAVLHNAGLDISHPVAPNPFRSPVRTYAESSNLPCYSNGFILGVNT
;
A
#
# COMPACT_ATOMS: atom_id res chain seq x y z
N MET A 1 -58.24 20.85 1.40
CA MET A 1 -57.27 19.82 0.98
C MET A 1 -55.98 20.45 0.48
N ASP A 2 -54.97 20.67 1.31
CA ASP A 2 -55.02 21.54 2.49
C ASP A 2 -53.68 22.27 2.55
N LEU A 3 -53.68 23.55 2.92
CA LEU A 3 -52.47 24.35 3.12
C LEU A 3 -51.48 23.62 4.06
N HIS A 4 -52.04 22.81 4.97
CA HIS A 4 -51.31 21.90 5.84
C HIS A 4 -50.55 20.80 5.11
N LEU A 5 -51.11 20.15 4.09
CA LEU A 5 -50.39 19.15 3.28
C LEU A 5 -49.24 19.81 2.51
N LYS A 6 -49.42 21.02 1.99
CA LYS A 6 -48.35 21.76 1.29
C LYS A 6 -47.21 22.18 2.25
N LYS A 7 -47.56 22.57 3.48
CA LYS A 7 -46.61 22.86 4.56
C LYS A 7 -45.95 21.60 5.11
N LEU A 8 -46.68 20.48 5.15
CA LEU A 8 -46.19 19.18 5.60
C LEU A 8 -45.25 18.59 4.55
N PHE A 9 -45.58 18.65 3.26
CA PHE A 9 -44.69 18.27 2.15
C PHE A 9 -43.47 19.19 2.07
N GLY A 10 -43.64 20.50 2.23
CA GLY A 10 -42.52 21.45 2.35
C GLY A 10 -41.60 21.13 3.54
N ARG A 11 -42.16 20.75 4.69
CA ARG A 11 -41.39 20.30 5.86
C ARG A 11 -40.77 18.92 5.66
N PHE A 12 -41.45 17.98 5.03
CA PHE A 12 -40.94 16.63 4.74
C PHE A 12 -39.74 16.70 3.77
N GLN A 13 -39.83 17.59 2.79
CA GLN A 13 -38.81 17.93 1.79
C GLN A 13 -37.62 18.70 2.39
N GLU A 14 -37.84 19.43 3.49
CA GLU A 14 -36.79 20.07 4.29
C GLU A 14 -36.19 19.16 5.38
N GLN A 15 -36.87 18.07 5.77
CA GLN A 15 -36.56 17.26 6.95
C GLN A 15 -36.02 15.86 6.61
N PHE A 16 -36.29 15.32 5.41
CA PHE A 16 -35.87 13.97 4.99
C PHE A 16 -35.29 13.94 3.56
N GLY A 17 -34.21 14.70 3.30
CA GLY A 17 -33.52 14.68 2.00
C GLY A 17 -32.85 13.33 1.68
N SER A 18 -33.66 12.32 1.39
CA SER A 18 -33.31 10.99 0.90
C SER A 18 -33.87 10.83 -0.52
N GLY A 19 -33.48 11.72 -1.44
CA GLY A 19 -33.85 11.71 -2.87
C GLY A 19 -35.34 11.67 -3.21
N PRO A 20 -35.73 11.70 -4.49
CA PRO A 20 -35.08 12.25 -5.67
C PRO A 20 -35.75 13.58 -6.07
N GLY A 21 -34.97 14.64 -6.30
CA GLY A 21 -35.40 15.86 -7.00
C GLY A 21 -36.38 16.75 -6.24
N LEU A 22 -35.88 17.82 -5.60
CA LEU A 22 -36.75 18.72 -4.83
C LEU A 22 -36.44 20.21 -5.04
N GLY A 23 -37.19 20.77 -6.00
CA GLY A 23 -37.63 22.18 -6.00
C GLY A 23 -36.81 23.16 -6.84
N PRO A 24 -37.40 24.26 -7.32
CA PRO A 24 -36.86 25.11 -8.40
C PRO A 24 -35.42 25.51 -8.08
N GLY A 25 -34.51 25.11 -8.97
CA GLY A 25 -33.11 24.92 -8.70
C GLY A 25 -32.46 26.02 -7.86
N SER A 26 -31.45 25.63 -7.08
CA SER A 26 -30.53 26.51 -6.36
C SER A 26 -29.95 27.67 -7.21
N GLY A 27 -30.20 27.70 -8.52
CA GLY A 27 -29.73 28.70 -9.46
C GLY A 27 -28.23 28.59 -9.75
N VAL A 28 -27.58 27.64 -9.07
CA VAL A 28 -26.15 27.41 -9.12
C VAL A 28 -25.80 26.66 -10.39
N CYS A 29 -24.75 27.13 -11.03
CA CYS A 29 -24.20 26.56 -12.24
C CYS A 29 -22.70 26.84 -12.14
N LEU A 30 -21.88 25.80 -12.20
CA LEU A 30 -20.43 25.95 -12.10
C LEU A 30 -19.87 26.91 -13.14
N MET A 31 -20.50 27.00 -14.32
CA MET A 31 -20.11 27.95 -15.37
C MET A 31 -20.34 29.42 -15.01
N LYS A 32 -21.06 29.72 -13.92
CA LYS A 32 -21.25 31.08 -13.39
C LYS A 32 -20.22 31.45 -12.32
N VAL A 33 -19.30 30.54 -11.98
CA VAL A 33 -18.23 30.81 -11.01
C VAL A 33 -17.16 31.68 -11.67
N GLU A 34 -16.79 32.77 -11.02
CA GLU A 34 -15.75 33.66 -11.54
C GLU A 34 -14.40 32.94 -11.63
N GLY A 35 -13.72 33.04 -12.78
CA GLY A 35 -12.43 32.39 -13.03
C GLY A 35 -12.51 30.89 -13.32
N ILE A 36 -13.71 30.32 -13.47
CA ILE A 36 -13.87 28.90 -13.83
C ILE A 36 -13.56 28.65 -15.31
N SER A 37 -12.94 27.51 -15.61
CA SER A 37 -12.75 27.03 -16.98
C SER A 37 -13.35 25.63 -17.15
N SER A 38 -13.61 25.22 -18.39
CA SER A 38 -14.09 23.88 -18.71
C SER A 38 -13.17 22.77 -18.18
N ASN A 39 -11.85 23.00 -18.21
CA ASN A 39 -10.86 22.03 -17.76
C ASN A 39 -10.93 21.84 -16.24
N ILE A 40 -11.13 22.93 -15.48
CA ILE A 40 -11.30 22.87 -14.02
C ILE A 40 -12.56 22.05 -13.68
N VAL A 41 -13.66 22.27 -14.41
CA VAL A 41 -14.91 21.51 -14.22
C VAL A 41 -14.69 20.03 -14.56
N GLN A 42 -14.01 19.72 -15.66
CA GLN A 42 -13.67 18.33 -16.02
C GLN A 42 -12.86 17.66 -14.92
N SER A 43 -11.79 18.28 -14.43
CA SER A 43 -10.93 17.73 -13.38
C SER A 43 -11.69 17.46 -12.08
N ILE A 44 -12.63 18.32 -11.69
CA ILE A 44 -13.49 18.11 -10.51
C ILE A 44 -14.44 16.92 -10.72
N PHE A 45 -15.03 16.79 -11.91
CA PHE A 45 -15.92 15.66 -12.24
C PHE A 45 -15.15 14.33 -12.23
N ARG A 46 -13.93 14.30 -12.79
CA ARG A 46 -13.06 13.11 -12.72
C ARG A 46 -12.70 12.74 -11.29
N ALA A 47 -12.36 13.73 -10.45
CA ALA A 47 -12.07 13.50 -9.04
C ALA A 47 -13.30 12.97 -8.27
N SER A 48 -14.49 13.52 -8.55
CA SER A 48 -15.75 13.09 -7.94
C SER A 48 -16.14 11.67 -8.37
N ALA A 49 -15.96 11.32 -9.65
CA ALA A 49 -16.18 9.97 -10.16
C ALA A 49 -15.18 8.97 -9.57
N SER A 50 -13.93 9.37 -9.37
CA SER A 50 -12.90 8.57 -8.69
C SER A 50 -13.33 8.18 -7.27
N LEU A 51 -13.81 9.14 -6.48
CA LEU A 51 -14.29 8.87 -5.12
C LEU A 51 -15.55 8.01 -5.13
N TYR A 52 -16.41 8.18 -6.13
CA TYR A 52 -17.59 7.32 -6.25
C TYR A 52 -17.20 5.87 -6.53
N ARG A 53 -16.24 5.66 -7.44
CA ARG A 53 -15.73 4.33 -7.82
C ARG A 53 -15.01 3.59 -6.70
N SER A 54 -14.48 4.29 -5.70
CA SER A 54 -13.88 3.65 -4.52
C SER A 54 -14.91 3.16 -3.49
N GLU A 55 -16.21 3.38 -3.75
CA GLU A 55 -17.35 2.85 -2.98
C GLU A 55 -17.39 3.20 -1.47
N PRO A 56 -17.12 4.45 -1.04
CA PRO A 56 -17.06 4.81 0.37
C PRO A 56 -18.37 4.53 1.12
N TRP A 57 -19.53 4.72 0.48
CA TRP A 57 -20.84 4.54 1.10
C TRP A 57 -21.23 3.09 1.38
N LYS A 58 -20.44 2.09 0.93
CA LYS A 58 -20.61 0.72 1.43
C LYS A 58 -20.30 0.61 2.93
N LYS A 59 -19.33 1.39 3.40
CA LYS A 59 -18.81 1.32 4.78
C LYS A 59 -19.15 2.56 5.61
N LEU A 60 -19.10 3.74 5.00
CA LEU A 60 -19.26 5.02 5.69
C LEU A 60 -20.73 5.44 5.81
N ARG A 61 -21.03 6.18 6.87
CA ARG A 61 -22.37 6.63 7.30
C ARG A 61 -22.25 8.05 7.89
N PRO A 62 -23.35 8.81 8.02
CA PRO A 62 -23.33 10.20 8.53
C PRO A 62 -22.63 10.42 9.88
N GLY A 63 -22.61 9.42 10.77
CA GLY A 63 -21.88 9.52 12.04
C GLY A 63 -20.35 9.47 11.91
N HIS A 64 -19.81 9.11 10.75
CA HIS A 64 -18.38 9.10 10.49
C HIS A 64 -17.90 10.46 9.99
N LEU A 65 -17.42 11.29 10.91
CA LEU A 65 -16.85 12.59 10.61
C LEU A 65 -15.34 12.48 10.36
N PHE A 66 -14.84 13.25 9.40
CA PHE A 66 -13.42 13.29 9.04
C PHE A 66 -12.88 14.71 9.18
N GLY A 67 -11.73 14.88 9.84
CA GLY A 67 -11.00 16.14 9.83
C GLY A 67 -10.12 16.21 8.59
N VAL A 68 -10.16 17.30 7.84
CA VAL A 68 -9.33 17.49 6.64
C VAL A 68 -8.53 18.78 6.74
N ARG A 69 -7.23 18.67 6.45
CA ARG A 69 -6.27 19.77 6.43
C ARG A 69 -5.53 19.75 5.09
N VAL A 70 -5.67 20.81 4.31
CA VAL A 70 -5.04 20.95 2.99
C VAL A 70 -3.99 22.06 3.04
N GLY A 71 -2.72 21.69 2.83
CA GLY A 71 -1.59 22.62 2.77
C GLY A 71 -1.39 23.45 4.03
N LYS A 72 -0.68 24.58 3.87
CA LYS A 72 -0.45 25.59 4.90
C LYS A 72 -1.51 26.70 4.81
N ASP A 73 -1.70 27.45 5.89
CA ASP A 73 -2.63 28.60 5.91
C ASP A 73 -2.27 29.69 4.90
N SER A 74 -0.98 29.80 4.55
CA SER A 74 -0.46 30.71 3.52
C SER A 74 -0.98 30.41 2.12
N ASP A 75 -1.43 29.17 1.88
CA ASP A 75 -1.77 28.69 0.54
C ASP A 75 -3.20 29.10 0.15
N TRP A 76 -3.95 29.68 1.09
CA TRP A 76 -5.36 30.07 0.94
C TRP A 76 -5.55 31.59 1.05
N SER A 77 -6.35 32.15 0.16
CA SER A 77 -6.71 33.57 0.18
C SER A 77 -7.44 33.93 1.48
N GLY A 78 -6.87 34.85 2.27
CA GLY A 78 -7.47 35.35 3.53
C GLY A 78 -6.96 34.70 4.82
N LYS A 79 -5.92 33.84 4.77
CA LYS A 79 -5.26 33.21 5.95
C LYS A 79 -6.22 32.41 6.87
N ARG A 80 -7.39 32.01 6.37
CA ARG A 80 -8.37 31.17 7.08
C ARG A 80 -8.80 30.03 6.17
N ARG A 81 -8.58 28.78 6.61
CA ARG A 81 -8.90 27.59 5.81
C ARG A 81 -10.42 27.45 5.60
N PRO A 82 -10.88 27.28 4.35
CA PRO A 82 -12.25 26.87 4.10
C PRO A 82 -12.46 25.40 4.54
N PHE A 83 -13.63 25.11 5.11
CA PHE A 83 -14.17 23.77 5.45
C PHE A 83 -13.17 22.66 5.86
N GLN A 84 -13.06 22.40 7.17
CA GLN A 84 -12.06 21.49 7.76
C GLN A 84 -12.64 20.14 8.23
N CYS A 85 -13.95 19.94 8.13
CA CYS A 85 -14.61 18.73 8.57
C CYS A 85 -15.47 18.19 7.44
N VAL A 86 -15.35 16.90 7.11
CA VAL A 86 -16.07 16.23 6.03
C VAL A 86 -16.97 15.15 6.62
N GLN A 87 -18.16 15.01 6.05
CA GLN A 87 -19.18 14.05 6.43
C GLN A 87 -19.71 13.35 5.18
N PHE A 88 -19.83 12.02 5.24
CA PHE A 88 -20.47 11.23 4.20
C PHE A 88 -21.97 11.10 4.48
N ILE A 89 -22.80 11.41 3.49
CA ILE A 89 -24.26 11.30 3.56
C ILE A 89 -24.71 10.14 2.67
N GLY A 90 -25.68 9.36 3.15
CA GLY A 90 -26.21 8.17 2.48
C GLY A 90 -25.49 6.86 2.85
N GLY A 91 -25.82 5.78 2.14
CA GLY A 91 -25.31 4.41 2.37
C GLY A 91 -26.34 3.39 2.88
N ASP A 92 -27.58 3.83 3.12
CA ASP A 92 -28.73 3.08 3.62
C ASP A 92 -29.95 3.15 2.67
N GLY A 93 -29.75 3.62 1.43
CA GLY A 93 -30.79 3.74 0.40
C GLY A 93 -31.21 5.19 0.08
N GLY A 94 -30.67 6.19 0.79
CA GLY A 94 -30.87 7.62 0.49
C GLY A 94 -29.90 8.20 -0.55
N ASP A 95 -30.05 9.50 -0.82
CA ASP A 95 -29.12 10.24 -1.69
C ASP A 95 -27.70 10.21 -1.14
N ILE A 96 -26.77 10.08 -2.06
CA ILE A 96 -25.35 9.94 -1.76
C ILE A 96 -24.69 11.31 -1.89
N ALA A 97 -24.05 11.80 -0.82
CA ALA A 97 -23.39 13.10 -0.83
C ALA A 97 -22.21 13.18 0.13
N ILE A 98 -21.44 14.26 0.00
CA ILE A 98 -20.36 14.65 0.91
C ILE A 98 -20.58 16.10 1.31
N TYR A 99 -20.67 16.34 2.62
CA TYR A 99 -20.84 17.66 3.20
C TYR A 99 -19.55 18.08 3.89
N MET A 100 -19.13 19.32 3.63
CA MET A 100 -17.95 19.92 4.24
C MET A 100 -18.37 21.09 5.11
N TYR A 101 -17.86 21.12 6.34
CA TYR A 101 -18.17 22.07 7.40
C TYR A 101 -16.92 22.83 7.83
N ARG A 102 -17.08 24.09 8.24
CA ARG A 102 -15.97 24.93 8.73
C ARG A 102 -15.36 24.43 10.04
N SER A 103 -16.09 23.65 10.84
CA SER A 103 -15.60 23.04 12.08
C SER A 103 -16.37 21.77 12.44
N MET A 104 -15.76 20.91 13.26
CA MET A 104 -16.44 19.72 13.80
C MET A 104 -17.69 20.08 14.61
N ASN A 105 -17.66 21.17 15.40
CA ASN A 105 -18.84 21.66 16.11
C ASN A 105 -19.99 22.02 15.16
N SER A 106 -19.68 22.52 13.96
CA SER A 106 -20.72 22.81 12.95
C SER A 106 -21.32 21.54 12.38
N ALA A 107 -20.51 20.48 12.22
CA ALA A 107 -20.97 19.16 11.77
C ALA A 107 -21.82 18.46 12.85
N LEU A 108 -21.33 18.40 14.09
CA LEU A 108 -22.02 17.77 15.23
C LEU A 108 -23.38 18.40 15.51
N LYS A 109 -23.49 19.74 15.46
CA LYS A 109 -24.77 20.43 15.62
C LYS A 109 -25.79 20.09 14.53
N MET A 110 -25.34 19.56 13.38
CA MET A 110 -26.20 19.10 12.29
C MET A 110 -26.48 17.58 12.35
N THR A 111 -25.87 16.84 13.30
CA THR A 111 -26.01 15.37 13.44
C THR A 111 -26.69 14.91 14.73
N ASP A 112 -27.00 15.83 15.65
CA ASP A 112 -27.65 15.49 16.92
C ASP A 112 -29.14 15.16 16.68
N ASP A 113 -29.50 13.88 16.87
CA ASP A 113 -30.85 13.31 16.72
C ASP A 113 -31.82 13.70 17.85
N SER A 114 -31.44 14.64 18.73
CA SER A 114 -32.34 15.22 19.73
C SER A 114 -33.36 16.16 19.08
N TRP A 115 -34.46 15.55 18.63
CA TRP A 115 -35.80 16.10 18.44
C TRP A 115 -35.92 17.60 18.10
N GLU A 116 -36.39 17.85 16.88
CA GLU A 116 -37.13 19.06 16.45
C GLU A 116 -36.45 20.43 16.71
N MET A 117 -36.02 21.11 15.62
CA MET A 117 -35.72 22.56 15.53
C MET A 117 -34.27 23.05 15.74
N ALA A 118 -33.23 22.25 15.58
CA ALA A 118 -31.85 22.78 15.57
C ALA A 118 -31.30 23.09 14.15
N ARG A 119 -32.04 23.85 13.34
CA ARG A 119 -31.41 24.52 12.18
C ARG A 119 -30.43 25.55 12.74
N VAL A 120 -29.14 25.28 12.77
CA VAL A 120 -28.16 26.29 13.23
C VAL A 120 -28.11 27.40 12.19
N PRO A 121 -28.63 28.60 12.48
CA PRO A 121 -28.66 29.66 11.49
C PRO A 121 -27.24 30.17 11.25
N ASN A 122 -26.98 30.63 10.03
CA ASN A 122 -25.74 31.24 9.56
C ASN A 122 -24.52 30.31 9.47
N VAL A 123 -24.74 28.98 9.39
CA VAL A 123 -23.67 28.02 9.04
C VAL A 123 -23.73 27.73 7.55
N GLU A 124 -22.63 27.98 6.84
CA GLU A 124 -22.44 27.49 5.47
C GLU A 124 -21.98 26.04 5.47
N VAL A 125 -22.51 25.26 4.53
CA VAL A 125 -22.11 23.88 4.24
C VAL A 125 -21.79 23.80 2.75
N LEU A 126 -20.58 23.39 2.42
CA LEU A 126 -20.19 23.10 1.03
C LEU A 126 -20.58 21.65 0.74
N ARG A 127 -21.41 21.44 -0.28
CA ARG A 127 -22.03 20.15 -0.56
C ARG A 127 -21.60 19.64 -1.93
N VAL A 128 -21.33 18.35 -2.01
CA VAL A 128 -21.14 17.61 -3.27
C VAL A 128 -22.12 16.46 -3.26
N THR A 129 -23.18 16.57 -4.06
CA THR A 129 -24.28 15.60 -4.11
C THR A 129 -24.25 14.83 -5.42
N TYR A 130 -24.41 13.51 -5.38
CA TYR A 130 -24.40 12.66 -6.57
C TYR A 130 -25.84 12.46 -7.09
N GLU A 131 -26.29 13.41 -7.92
CA GLU A 131 -27.64 13.44 -8.46
C GLU A 131 -27.77 12.55 -9.70
N LEU A 132 -28.91 11.85 -9.82
CA LEU A 132 -29.23 11.08 -11.03
C LEU A 132 -29.40 12.02 -12.22
N GLU A 133 -28.87 11.62 -13.38
CA GLU A 133 -28.97 12.39 -14.62
C GLU A 133 -30.43 12.73 -14.92
N SER A 134 -31.38 11.80 -14.69
CA SER A 134 -32.81 12.04 -14.92
C SER A 134 -33.37 13.25 -14.14
N LEU A 135 -32.84 13.52 -12.94
CA LEU A 135 -33.29 14.57 -12.03
C LEU A 135 -32.56 15.90 -12.21
N MET A 136 -31.38 15.88 -12.85
CA MET A 136 -30.58 17.07 -13.04
C MET A 136 -31.33 18.19 -13.78
N LEU A 137 -31.05 19.43 -13.36
CA LEU A 137 -31.55 20.64 -14.03
C LEU A 137 -31.12 20.69 -15.50
N PRO A 138 -31.97 21.19 -16.42
CA PRO A 138 -31.65 21.27 -17.84
C PRO A 138 -30.34 22.01 -18.16
N SER A 139 -29.98 23.04 -17.38
CA SER A 139 -28.70 23.76 -17.55
C SER A 139 -27.50 22.88 -17.24
N ASN A 140 -27.58 22.08 -16.17
CA ASN A 140 -26.49 21.19 -15.76
C ASN A 140 -26.38 20.00 -16.72
N LYS A 141 -27.52 19.46 -17.21
CA LYS A 141 -27.54 18.44 -18.28
C LYS A 141 -26.85 18.93 -19.55
N ARG A 142 -27.16 20.15 -20.00
CA ARG A 142 -26.49 20.76 -21.17
C ARG A 142 -25.00 20.94 -20.93
N MET A 143 -24.60 21.40 -19.75
CA MET A 143 -23.18 21.54 -19.38
C MET A 143 -22.46 20.19 -19.41
N VAL A 144 -23.00 19.17 -18.75
CA VAL A 144 -22.45 17.80 -18.74
C VAL A 144 -22.27 17.28 -20.15
N LYS A 145 -23.32 17.35 -20.98
CA LYS A 145 -23.28 16.88 -22.37
C LYS A 145 -22.31 17.69 -23.23
N SER A 146 -22.28 19.01 -23.07
CA SER A 146 -21.43 19.89 -23.87
C SER A 146 -19.93 19.78 -23.53
N LEU A 147 -19.61 19.48 -22.28
CA LEU A 147 -18.22 19.40 -21.80
C LEU A 147 -17.69 17.96 -21.69
N GLY A 148 -18.54 16.95 -22.00
CA GLY A 148 -18.17 15.54 -21.92
C GLY A 148 -17.72 15.13 -20.52
N LEU A 149 -18.46 15.56 -19.49
CA LEU A 149 -18.07 15.35 -18.09
C LEU A 149 -18.20 13.88 -17.68
N GLU A 150 -17.27 13.40 -16.84
CA GLU A 150 -17.24 12.00 -16.39
C GLU A 150 -18.44 11.66 -15.49
N VAL A 151 -19.11 10.55 -15.78
CA VAL A 151 -20.22 10.02 -14.99
C VAL A 151 -19.69 9.31 -13.74
N SER A 152 -20.37 9.51 -12.61
CA SER A 152 -20.12 8.78 -11.36
C SER A 152 -21.01 7.54 -11.31
N GLY A 153 -20.42 6.35 -11.47
CA GLY A 153 -21.18 5.11 -11.58
C GLY A 153 -21.82 4.97 -12.96
N THR A 154 -23.14 4.78 -13.00
CA THR A 154 -23.89 4.53 -14.25
C THR A 154 -24.56 5.77 -14.81
N ASP A 155 -25.09 6.63 -13.94
CA ASP A 155 -26.05 7.68 -14.30
C ASP A 155 -26.09 8.82 -13.28
N ARG A 156 -25.01 9.05 -12.52
CA ARG A 156 -24.94 10.13 -11.53
C ARG A 156 -23.87 11.14 -11.84
N PHE A 157 -24.12 12.40 -11.49
CA PHE A 157 -23.17 13.49 -11.64
C PHE A 157 -23.09 14.33 -10.36
N PRO A 158 -21.90 14.85 -10.02
CA PRO A 158 -21.75 15.72 -8.87
C PRO A 158 -22.43 17.08 -9.11
N VAL A 159 -23.26 17.49 -8.16
CA VAL A 159 -23.80 18.84 -8.03
C VAL A 159 -23.14 19.50 -6.83
N ILE A 160 -22.47 20.62 -7.08
CA ILE A 160 -21.64 21.31 -6.08
C ILE A 160 -22.24 22.68 -5.79
N ASP A 161 -22.58 22.91 -4.54
CA ASP A 161 -23.14 24.17 -4.08
C ASP A 161 -22.76 24.48 -2.62
N VAL A 162 -22.96 25.73 -2.21
CA VAL A 162 -22.88 26.11 -0.80
C VAL A 162 -24.26 26.46 -0.31
N ALA A 163 -24.74 25.70 0.69
CA ALA A 163 -26.01 25.93 1.35
C ALA A 163 -25.79 26.67 2.67
N ARG A 164 -26.71 27.58 3.00
CA ARG A 164 -26.75 28.29 4.28
C ARG A 164 -28.17 28.29 4.81
N CYS A 165 -28.35 27.93 6.08
CA CYS A 165 -29.62 28.15 6.75
C CYS A 165 -29.69 29.58 7.29
N MET A 166 -30.71 30.33 6.93
CA MET A 166 -30.97 31.67 7.44
C MET A 166 -31.59 31.62 8.84
N THR A 167 -31.57 32.74 9.56
CA THR A 167 -32.24 32.90 10.87
C THR A 167 -33.75 32.69 10.79
N THR A 168 -34.35 32.87 9.60
CA THR A 168 -35.76 32.60 9.29
C THR A 168 -36.06 31.11 9.08
N GLY A 169 -35.03 30.25 9.09
CA GLY A 169 -35.13 28.84 8.74
C GLY A 169 -35.00 28.55 7.24
N GLU A 170 -35.10 29.55 6.37
CA GLU A 170 -34.98 29.34 4.92
C GLU A 170 -33.57 28.91 4.50
N LEU A 171 -33.47 28.02 3.49
CA LEU A 171 -32.21 27.62 2.89
C LEU A 171 -31.85 28.55 1.74
N GLN A 172 -30.68 29.16 1.82
CA GLN A 172 -30.08 29.94 0.73
C GLN A 172 -28.95 29.14 0.09
N PHE A 173 -28.90 29.14 -1.25
CA PHE A 173 -27.84 28.49 -2.01
C PHE A 173 -27.03 29.53 -2.79
N ARG A 174 -25.72 29.31 -2.89
CA ARG A 174 -24.83 30.09 -3.74
C ARG A 174 -23.87 29.18 -4.51
N ASN A 175 -23.33 29.72 -5.60
CA ASN A 175 -22.21 29.07 -6.27
C ASN A 175 -21.00 28.99 -5.31
N PRO A 176 -20.22 27.90 -5.36
CA PRO A 176 -18.93 27.86 -4.70
C PRO A 176 -17.97 28.85 -5.37
N THR A 177 -17.01 29.36 -4.60
CA THR A 177 -15.88 30.13 -5.14
C THR A 177 -14.87 29.20 -5.82
N LEU A 178 -13.97 29.76 -6.64
CA LEU A 178 -12.91 28.97 -7.29
C LEU A 178 -12.02 28.25 -6.27
N GLU A 179 -11.71 28.87 -5.13
CA GLU A 179 -10.93 28.23 -4.05
C GLU A 179 -11.71 27.10 -3.36
N GLU A 180 -13.02 27.26 -3.15
CA GLU A 180 -13.86 26.18 -2.63
C GLU A 180 -13.92 25.00 -3.61
N LEU A 181 -13.89 25.26 -4.92
CA LEU A 181 -13.81 24.20 -5.95
C LEU A 181 -12.44 23.51 -5.97
N ARG A 182 -11.34 24.25 -5.76
CA ARG A 182 -10.00 23.66 -5.58
C ARG A 182 -9.96 22.78 -4.34
N LEU A 183 -10.59 23.20 -3.24
CA LEU A 183 -10.77 22.38 -2.04
C LEU A 183 -11.56 21.10 -2.34
N VAL A 184 -12.67 21.18 -3.08
CA VAL A 184 -13.44 20.00 -3.49
C VAL A 184 -12.55 19.01 -4.25
N PHE A 185 -11.80 19.48 -5.26
CA PHE A 185 -10.94 18.62 -6.05
C PHE A 185 -9.97 17.80 -5.18
N VAL A 186 -9.22 18.47 -4.30
CA VAL A 186 -8.19 17.80 -3.48
C VAL A 186 -8.78 16.93 -2.39
N VAL A 187 -9.91 17.33 -1.79
CA VAL A 187 -10.62 16.51 -0.80
C VAL A 187 -11.14 15.24 -1.44
N MET A 188 -11.71 15.31 -2.65
CA MET A 188 -12.22 14.13 -3.37
C MET A 188 -11.08 13.15 -3.69
N LYS A 189 -9.96 13.66 -4.22
CA LYS A 189 -8.76 12.85 -4.49
C LYS A 189 -8.20 12.22 -3.23
N ALA A 190 -8.01 13.00 -2.17
CA ALA A 190 -7.46 12.51 -0.91
C ALA A 190 -8.37 11.46 -0.27
N LEU A 191 -9.67 11.71 -0.16
CA LEU A 191 -10.61 10.74 0.40
C LEU A 191 -10.64 9.45 -0.41
N SER A 192 -10.55 9.51 -1.74
CA SER A 192 -10.52 8.31 -2.61
C SER A 192 -9.36 7.38 -2.26
N LEU A 193 -8.23 7.93 -1.85
CA LEU A 193 -7.03 7.20 -1.44
C LEU A 193 -7.10 6.75 0.02
N VAL A 194 -7.68 7.57 0.88
CA VAL A 194 -7.63 7.41 2.34
C VAL A 194 -8.74 6.51 2.88
N HIS A 195 -9.98 6.69 2.43
CA HIS A 195 -11.10 5.97 3.04
C HIS A 195 -11.01 4.43 2.93
N PRO A 196 -10.34 3.83 1.91
CA PRO A 196 -10.13 2.39 1.86
C PRO A 196 -9.22 1.85 2.98
N LEU A 197 -8.36 2.71 3.55
CA LEU A 197 -7.37 2.37 4.57
C LEU A 197 -7.96 2.28 6.00
N LEU A 198 -9.23 2.66 6.18
CA LEU A 198 -9.87 2.65 7.50
C LEU A 198 -10.03 1.22 8.04
N LEU A 199 -9.43 0.97 9.21
CA LEU A 199 -9.51 -0.31 9.91
C LEU A 199 -10.73 -0.34 10.85
N GLN A 200 -11.54 -1.38 10.74
CA GLN A 200 -12.70 -1.60 11.59
C GLN A 200 -12.26 -2.19 12.94
N GLU A 201 -12.80 -1.71 14.05
CA GLU A 201 -12.53 -2.27 15.39
C GLU A 201 -13.18 -3.67 15.55
N GLU A 202 -12.38 -4.68 15.89
CA GLU A 202 -12.82 -6.04 16.24
C GLU A 202 -13.40 -6.09 17.67
N ASN A 203 -14.51 -5.41 17.91
CA ASN A 203 -15.31 -5.62 19.12
C ASN A 203 -16.77 -5.81 18.72
N GLN A 204 -17.15 -7.05 18.41
CA GLN A 204 -18.53 -7.40 18.14
C GLN A 204 -19.02 -8.43 19.18
N VAL A 205 -19.70 -7.89 20.20
CA VAL A 205 -20.74 -8.62 20.94
C VAL A 205 -21.96 -8.72 20.02
N ARG A 206 -22.48 -9.94 19.81
CA ARG A 206 -23.66 -10.20 18.95
C ARG A 206 -24.88 -9.39 19.41
N GLY A 207 -25.59 -8.73 18.48
CA GLY A 207 -27.04 -8.51 18.64
C GLY A 207 -27.69 -7.19 18.21
N LEU A 208 -27.00 -6.16 17.69
CA LEU A 208 -27.67 -4.92 17.23
C LEU A 208 -27.05 -4.39 15.93
N PRO A 209 -27.83 -3.82 14.98
CA PRO A 209 -27.26 -3.12 13.82
C PRO A 209 -26.71 -1.77 14.31
N ARG A 210 -25.48 -1.78 14.81
CA ARG A 210 -24.78 -0.57 15.25
C ARG A 210 -23.70 -0.21 14.25
N MET A 211 -23.71 1.09 13.90
CA MET A 211 -22.74 1.77 13.03
C MET A 211 -21.33 1.20 13.21
N LEU A 212 -20.68 0.89 12.07
CA LEU A 212 -19.28 0.45 12.06
C LEU A 212 -18.44 1.45 12.87
N LYS A 213 -17.47 0.96 13.64
CA LYS A 213 -16.51 1.82 14.32
C LYS A 213 -15.16 1.58 13.69
N PHE A 214 -14.48 2.67 13.37
CA PHE A 214 -13.12 2.64 12.86
C PHE A 214 -12.17 3.04 13.98
N SER A 215 -10.98 2.43 13.99
CA SER A 215 -9.90 2.87 14.86
C SER A 215 -9.52 4.32 14.52
N PRO A 216 -9.02 5.10 15.49
CA PRO A 216 -8.50 6.42 15.21
C PRO A 216 -7.42 6.37 14.11
N PHE A 217 -7.56 7.25 13.13
CA PHE A 217 -6.79 7.24 11.90
C PHE A 217 -6.36 8.66 11.57
N ILE A 218 -5.12 8.82 11.11
CA ILE A 218 -4.62 10.07 10.53
C ILE A 218 -3.62 9.72 9.44
N GLU A 219 -3.80 10.29 8.25
CA GLU A 219 -2.97 10.00 7.08
C GLU A 219 -2.79 11.27 6.26
N THR A 220 -1.61 11.45 5.65
CA THR A 220 -1.34 12.61 4.80
C THR A 220 -0.96 12.15 3.41
N VAL A 221 -1.74 12.58 2.42
CA VAL A 221 -1.53 12.24 1.02
C VAL A 221 -1.18 13.48 0.21
N ASP A 222 -0.19 13.39 -0.67
CA ASP A 222 0.12 14.45 -1.61
C ASP A 222 -0.80 14.35 -2.82
N VAL A 223 -1.59 15.40 -3.06
CA VAL A 223 -2.49 15.49 -4.21
C VAL A 223 -1.88 16.41 -5.25
N GLN A 224 -1.68 15.89 -6.46
CA GLN A 224 -1.22 16.69 -7.60
C GLN A 224 -2.32 17.63 -8.09
N TRP A 225 -1.97 18.90 -8.29
CA TRP A 225 -2.85 19.85 -8.96
C TRP A 225 -2.88 19.57 -10.46
N PRO A 226 -4.06 19.63 -11.11
CA PRO A 226 -4.09 19.66 -12.55
C PRO A 226 -3.52 21.02 -13.02
N PRO A 227 -2.93 21.09 -14.23
CA PRO A 227 -2.27 22.30 -14.74
C PRO A 227 -3.13 23.57 -14.62
N GLU A 228 -4.44 23.44 -14.80
CA GLU A 228 -5.41 24.53 -14.72
C GLU A 228 -5.73 25.03 -13.29
N MET A 229 -5.31 24.32 -12.24
CA MET A 229 -5.49 24.73 -10.83
C MET A 229 -4.15 24.98 -10.10
N PHE A 230 -3.04 24.92 -10.83
CA PHE A 230 -1.68 25.09 -10.33
C PHE A 230 -1.42 26.54 -9.87
N LYS A 231 -0.80 26.70 -8.69
CA LYS A 231 -0.39 28.00 -8.13
C LYS A 231 1.03 27.97 -7.54
N GLY A 232 1.97 27.36 -8.23
CA GLY A 232 3.40 27.42 -7.91
C GLY A 232 4.01 26.18 -7.25
N HIS A 233 3.19 25.33 -6.61
CA HIS A 233 3.60 23.99 -6.17
C HIS A 233 2.75 22.94 -6.87
N ASP A 234 3.39 21.89 -7.41
CA ASP A 234 2.72 20.87 -8.23
C ASP A 234 1.79 19.99 -7.39
N PHE A 235 2.08 19.88 -6.08
CA PHE A 235 1.35 19.05 -5.14
C PHE A 235 0.89 19.86 -3.93
N VAL A 236 -0.15 19.36 -3.27
CA VAL A 236 -0.58 19.82 -1.96
C VAL A 236 -0.76 18.64 -1.01
N ALA A 237 -0.14 18.72 0.16
CA ALA A 237 -0.33 17.75 1.22
C ALA A 237 -1.75 17.88 1.81
N VAL A 238 -2.50 16.79 1.84
CA VAL A 238 -3.84 16.70 2.42
C VAL A 238 -3.83 15.69 3.56
N THR A 239 -3.89 16.18 4.80
CA THR A 239 -4.04 15.33 5.98
C THR A 239 -5.52 15.07 6.26
N VAL A 240 -5.91 13.80 6.32
CA VAL A 240 -7.26 13.34 6.66
C VAL A 240 -7.18 12.58 7.99
N SER A 241 -8.14 12.83 8.88
CA SER A 241 -8.21 12.21 10.21
C SER A 241 -9.62 11.74 10.53
N HIS A 242 -9.73 10.65 11.30
CA HIS A 242 -10.97 10.14 11.85
C HIS A 242 -10.72 9.68 13.31
N PRO A 243 -11.44 10.17 14.32
CA PRO A 243 -12.37 11.31 14.27
C PRO A 243 -11.66 12.63 13.92
N PRO A 244 -12.39 13.72 13.62
CA PRO A 244 -11.79 15.02 13.34
C PRO A 244 -11.03 15.57 14.54
N GLY A 245 -9.95 16.33 14.28
CA GLY A 245 -9.19 17.00 15.34
C GLY A 245 -8.09 16.14 15.98
N GLN A 246 -7.82 14.95 15.44
CA GLN A 246 -6.61 14.20 15.79
C GLN A 246 -5.37 15.02 15.40
N SER A 247 -4.58 15.40 16.39
CA SER A 247 -3.18 15.77 16.23
C SER A 247 -2.35 14.48 16.29
N TYR A 248 -1.16 14.48 15.66
CA TYR A 248 -0.12 13.53 16.06
C TYR A 248 0.24 13.84 17.53
N GLU A 249 -0.45 13.25 18.49
CA GLU A 249 -0.28 13.55 19.91
C GLU A 249 0.63 12.53 20.61
N GLN A 250 1.77 13.06 21.07
CA GLN A 250 2.70 12.47 22.03
C GLN A 250 1.96 12.00 23.29
N LYS A 251 1.87 10.69 23.51
CA LYS A 251 1.48 10.16 24.82
C LYS A 251 2.64 10.31 25.80
N SER A 252 2.65 11.44 26.51
CA SER A 252 3.41 11.61 27.75
C SER A 252 2.86 10.66 28.82
N LYS A 253 3.40 9.45 28.91
CA LYS A 253 3.12 8.56 30.04
C LYS A 253 3.97 9.01 31.23
N LYS A 254 3.28 9.47 32.28
CA LYS A 254 3.83 9.68 33.62
C LYS A 254 4.52 8.41 34.10
N THR A 255 5.72 8.61 34.60
CA THR A 255 6.64 7.65 35.22
C THR A 255 5.93 6.79 36.26
N ALA A 256 5.90 5.49 36.04
CA ALA A 256 5.72 4.50 37.11
C ALA A 256 7.08 3.86 37.36
N VAL A 257 7.69 4.23 38.48
CA VAL A 257 8.89 3.58 39.02
C VAL A 257 8.48 2.22 39.52
N MET A 258 9.11 1.15 39.01
CA MET A 258 9.18 -0.13 39.72
C MET A 258 10.64 -0.59 39.75
N ALA A 259 11.03 -1.00 40.95
CA ALA A 259 12.38 -1.28 41.39
C ALA A 259 12.96 -2.54 40.74
N ARG A 260 14.29 -2.55 40.64
CA ARG A 260 15.12 -3.69 40.28
C ARG A 260 15.12 -4.71 41.41
N GLU A 261 15.09 -5.98 41.07
CA GLU A 261 15.69 -7.04 41.88
C GLU A 261 16.81 -7.65 41.05
N ASP A 262 18.03 -7.50 41.58
CA ASP A 262 19.26 -8.10 41.13
C ASP A 262 19.25 -9.58 41.54
N ASP A 263 19.79 -10.47 40.70
CA ASP A 263 20.40 -11.71 41.20
C ASP A 263 21.63 -12.06 40.35
N GLU A 264 22.75 -12.21 41.05
CA GLU A 264 24.11 -12.35 40.53
C GLU A 264 24.42 -13.80 40.11
N LEU A 265 25.04 -13.91 38.93
CA LEU A 265 26.14 -14.79 38.50
C LEU A 265 26.45 -16.09 39.29
N GLU A 266 26.54 -17.21 38.55
CA GLU A 266 27.64 -18.16 38.74
C GLU A 266 28.33 -18.50 37.41
N ILE A 267 29.63 -18.21 37.39
CA ILE A 267 30.60 -18.49 36.32
C ILE A 267 31.20 -19.87 36.61
N VAL A 268 31.12 -20.78 35.63
CA VAL A 268 32.01 -21.96 35.59
C VAL A 268 32.84 -21.88 34.31
N SER A 269 34.12 -21.62 34.50
CA SER A 269 35.14 -21.57 33.44
C SER A 269 36.03 -22.83 33.49
N GLY A 270 36.36 -23.34 32.31
CA GLY A 270 37.38 -24.38 32.06
C GLY A 270 36.88 -25.41 31.05
N MET A 271 37.55 -25.75 29.94
CA MET A 271 38.88 -25.42 29.45
C MET A 271 38.93 -25.74 27.93
N THR A 272 39.31 -24.74 27.14
CA THR A 272 40.31 -24.78 26.04
C THR A 272 40.15 -25.69 24.82
N ASN A 273 40.04 -24.97 23.69
CA ASN A 273 40.71 -25.16 22.38
C ASN A 273 40.38 -26.39 21.55
N LEU A 274 39.58 -26.18 20.49
CA LEU A 274 39.93 -26.60 19.12
C LEU A 274 39.07 -25.89 18.07
N GLN A 275 39.78 -25.35 17.07
CA GLN A 275 39.35 -24.92 15.73
C GLN A 275 38.60 -23.59 15.57
N VAL A 276 39.43 -22.56 15.33
CA VAL A 276 39.10 -21.35 14.57
C VAL A 276 38.49 -21.75 13.21
N GLY A 277 37.22 -21.43 13.02
CA GLY A 277 36.50 -21.60 11.76
C GLY A 277 35.25 -20.72 11.72
N SER A 278 35.42 -19.48 11.26
CA SER A 278 34.38 -18.57 10.74
C SER A 278 32.99 -18.62 11.43
N GLY A 279 32.92 -18.24 12.71
CA GLY A 279 31.68 -18.20 13.48
C GLY A 279 31.47 -16.94 14.33
N ALA A 280 32.27 -15.89 14.14
CA ALA A 280 32.35 -14.73 15.04
C ALA A 280 31.54 -13.49 14.62
N GLU A 281 30.68 -13.58 13.60
CA GLU A 281 29.86 -12.44 13.11
C GLU A 281 28.42 -12.43 13.65
N ALA A 282 28.04 -13.36 14.53
CA ALA A 282 26.73 -13.35 15.14
C ALA A 282 26.64 -12.22 16.19
N GLY A 283 25.87 -11.17 15.91
CA GLY A 283 25.58 -10.08 16.85
C GLY A 283 26.34 -8.77 16.62
N LEU A 284 27.16 -8.66 15.57
CA LEU A 284 27.76 -7.39 15.15
C LEU A 284 26.75 -6.55 14.37
N ARG A 285 26.49 -5.33 14.85
CA ARG A 285 25.70 -4.28 14.19
C ARG A 285 26.66 -3.19 13.68
N ARG A 286 26.20 -2.29 12.82
CA ARG A 286 26.98 -1.12 12.37
C ARG A 286 26.40 0.16 12.91
N CYS A 287 27.27 1.04 13.40
CA CYS A 287 26.88 2.39 13.80
C CYS A 287 26.35 3.16 12.58
N THR A 288 25.12 3.69 12.65
CA THR A 288 24.51 4.46 11.55
C THR A 288 25.33 5.70 11.16
N MET A 289 26.14 6.25 12.06
CA MET A 289 26.90 7.49 11.82
C MET A 289 28.32 7.26 11.28
N CYS A 290 29.03 6.25 11.79
CA CYS A 290 30.45 6.05 11.49
C CYS A 290 30.77 4.65 10.99
N GLU A 291 29.75 3.82 10.80
CA GLU A 291 29.79 2.46 10.25
C GLU A 291 30.63 1.44 11.03
N LYS A 292 31.28 1.85 12.12
CA LYS A 292 32.02 0.96 13.00
C LYS A 292 31.11 -0.16 13.51
N SER A 293 31.64 -1.37 13.53
CA SER A 293 30.98 -2.52 14.13
C SER A 293 30.80 -2.33 15.63
N VAL A 294 29.64 -2.75 16.13
CA VAL A 294 29.23 -2.62 17.53
C VAL A 294 28.56 -3.92 17.96
N LEU A 295 28.87 -4.40 19.16
CA LEU A 295 28.10 -5.48 19.76
C LEU A 295 26.69 -4.98 20.10
N ARG A 296 25.67 -5.80 19.85
CA ARG A 296 24.27 -5.45 20.12
C ARG A 296 24.08 -4.91 21.55
N ASP A 297 24.64 -5.56 22.55
CA ASP A 297 24.46 -5.21 23.97
C ASP A 297 25.19 -3.92 24.37
N GLU A 298 26.20 -3.52 23.59
CA GLU A 298 26.98 -2.29 23.81
C GLU A 298 26.48 -1.12 22.95
N SER A 299 25.50 -1.36 22.08
CA SER A 299 24.99 -0.36 21.15
C SER A 299 24.00 0.61 21.79
N VAL A 300 24.13 1.89 21.44
CA VAL A 300 23.22 2.94 21.87
C VAL A 300 22.15 3.12 20.80
N CYS A 301 20.88 2.99 21.17
CA CYS A 301 19.76 3.31 20.28
C CYS A 301 19.31 4.76 20.49
N CYS A 302 18.73 5.38 19.46
CA CYS A 302 17.98 6.62 19.69
C CYS A 302 16.85 6.37 20.71
N SER A 303 16.82 7.16 21.78
CA SER A 303 15.84 7.01 22.87
C SER A 303 14.38 7.23 22.42
N HIS A 304 14.16 7.99 21.35
CA HIS A 304 12.84 8.27 20.80
C HIS A 304 12.38 7.18 19.83
N CYS A 305 12.99 7.10 18.63
CA CYS A 305 12.51 6.17 17.61
C CYS A 305 12.94 4.72 17.82
N ARG A 306 14.05 4.47 18.54
CA ARG A 306 14.69 3.15 18.71
C ARG A 306 15.14 2.43 17.42
N ALA A 307 14.98 3.06 16.27
CA ALA A 307 15.32 2.50 14.97
C ALA A 307 16.83 2.57 14.68
N THR A 308 17.48 3.71 14.90
CA THR A 308 18.90 3.92 14.59
C THR A 308 19.82 3.44 15.72
N MET A 309 21.00 2.93 15.34
CA MET A 309 21.97 2.29 16.24
C MET A 309 23.33 3.03 16.20
N TYR A 310 23.98 3.18 17.35
CA TYR A 310 25.24 3.92 17.47
C TYR A 310 26.26 3.17 18.33
N CYS A 311 27.55 3.36 18.01
CA CYS A 311 28.63 2.86 18.86
C CYS A 311 28.84 3.71 20.13
N SER A 312 28.33 4.94 20.17
CA SER A 312 28.44 5.84 21.32
C SER A 312 27.40 6.96 21.27
N SER A 313 27.17 7.61 22.41
CA SER A 313 26.31 8.80 22.50
C SER A 313 26.83 9.99 21.66
N ASP A 314 28.14 10.05 21.39
CA ASP A 314 28.70 11.09 20.52
C ASP A 314 28.26 10.90 19.06
N CYS A 315 28.26 9.66 18.58
CA CYS A 315 27.73 9.32 17.26
C CYS A 315 26.22 9.59 17.17
N GLU A 316 25.46 9.29 18.23
CA GLU A 316 24.04 9.61 18.32
C GLU A 316 23.80 11.13 18.20
N LYS A 317 24.48 11.94 19.01
CA LYS A 317 24.33 13.41 19.00
C LYS A 317 24.76 14.06 17.68
N ARG A 318 25.76 13.47 17.02
CA ARG A 318 26.20 13.92 15.70
C ARG A 318 25.17 13.60 14.64
N HIS A 319 24.72 12.35 14.57
CA HIS A 319 23.68 11.93 13.62
C HIS A 319 22.37 12.69 13.83
N TRP A 320 21.98 12.95 15.10
CA TRP A 320 20.82 13.77 15.45
C TRP A 320 20.86 15.15 14.79
N ARG A 321 22.01 15.84 14.87
CA ARG A 321 22.16 17.20 14.33
C ARG A 321 22.21 17.22 12.81
N GLU A 322 22.84 16.21 12.20
CA GLU A 322 23.11 16.19 10.76
C GLU A 322 21.93 15.67 9.94
N MET A 323 21.35 14.52 10.31
CA MET A 323 20.37 13.82 9.46
C MET A 323 19.15 13.26 10.20
N HIS A 324 19.33 12.71 11.42
CA HIS A 324 18.28 11.91 12.05
C HIS A 324 17.08 12.73 12.55
N ARG A 325 17.29 13.98 12.99
CA ARG A 325 16.21 14.79 13.62
C ARG A 325 14.99 14.96 12.72
N SER A 326 15.16 15.08 11.41
CA SER A 326 14.04 15.24 10.46
C SER A 326 13.25 13.95 10.23
N VAL A 327 13.90 12.79 10.36
CA VAL A 327 13.31 11.47 10.07
C VAL A 327 12.96 10.67 11.33
N CYS A 328 13.37 11.12 12.53
CA CYS A 328 13.14 10.41 13.78
C CYS A 328 11.67 10.08 14.04
N GLY A 329 10.76 11.04 13.78
CA GLY A 329 9.31 10.82 13.94
C GLY A 329 8.75 9.79 12.93
N LEU A 330 9.28 9.76 11.71
CA LEU A 330 8.91 8.75 10.71
C LEU A 330 9.36 7.36 11.16
N TYR A 331 10.59 7.24 11.65
CA TYR A 331 11.13 5.97 12.16
C TYR A 331 10.38 5.49 13.39
N GLU A 332 9.98 6.38 14.29
CA GLU A 332 9.13 6.04 15.43
C GLU A 332 7.78 5.45 14.96
N ALA A 333 7.14 6.08 13.96
CA ALA A 333 5.92 5.56 13.37
C ALA A 333 6.11 4.17 12.74
N MET A 334 7.17 3.98 11.94
CA MET A 334 7.49 2.67 11.34
C MET A 334 7.77 1.59 12.40
N MET A 335 8.50 1.91 13.45
CA MET A 335 8.75 0.99 14.57
C MET A 335 7.47 0.60 15.31
N SER A 336 6.49 1.52 15.40
CA SER A 336 5.20 1.23 16.04
C SER A 336 4.34 0.21 15.28
N ARG A 337 4.59 0.02 13.98
CA ARG A 337 3.89 -0.93 13.11
C ARG A 337 4.43 -2.36 13.18
N GLU A 338 5.44 -2.62 14.00
CA GLU A 338 6.05 -3.94 14.10
C GLU A 338 5.03 -5.08 14.34
N GLU A 339 4.06 -4.86 15.24
CA GLU A 339 3.02 -5.88 15.53
C GLU A 339 2.02 -6.07 14.39
N GLU A 340 1.71 -5.02 13.64
CA GLU A 340 0.86 -5.07 12.43
C GLU A 340 1.55 -5.90 11.33
N LEU A 341 2.88 -5.76 11.20
CA LEU A 341 3.67 -6.41 10.17
C LEU A 341 3.99 -7.88 10.48
N LYS A 342 3.71 -8.38 11.68
CA LYS A 342 3.91 -9.80 12.03
C LYS A 342 2.83 -10.69 11.43
N ILE A 343 3.25 -11.73 10.72
CA ILE A 343 2.35 -12.76 10.17
C ILE A 343 2.24 -13.90 11.19
N LYS A 344 1.09 -14.02 11.85
CA LYS A 344 0.91 -14.85 13.06
C LYS A 344 0.43 -16.29 12.77
N ILE A 345 0.46 -16.73 11.52
CA ILE A 345 -0.07 -18.05 11.14
C ILE A 345 0.95 -19.18 11.28
N PHE A 346 2.24 -18.87 11.47
CA PHE A 346 3.33 -19.84 11.44
C PHE A 346 3.73 -20.28 12.85
N THR A 347 4.14 -21.55 12.98
CA THR A 347 4.58 -22.13 14.26
C THR A 347 6.08 -22.21 14.42
N PHE A 348 6.84 -22.00 13.34
CA PHE A 348 8.31 -21.90 13.40
C PHE A 348 8.74 -20.48 13.82
N SER A 349 10.01 -20.32 14.23
CA SER A 349 10.55 -19.01 14.59
C SER A 349 10.57 -18.09 13.37
N CYS A 350 9.70 -17.08 13.32
CA CYS A 350 9.71 -16.03 12.28
C CYS A 350 10.77 -14.94 12.54
N TYR A 351 11.92 -15.34 13.11
CA TYR A 351 12.99 -14.45 13.50
C TYR A 351 14.33 -15.13 13.22
N ALA A 352 15.09 -14.58 12.27
CA ALA A 352 16.36 -15.11 11.81
C ALA A 352 17.48 -14.09 12.01
N GLU A 353 17.96 -13.95 13.25
CA GLU A 353 19.10 -13.08 13.56
C GLU A 353 20.40 -13.61 12.96
N ASN A 354 20.62 -14.92 13.07
CA ASN A 354 21.68 -15.63 12.35
C ASN A 354 21.04 -16.64 11.40
N ALA A 355 21.17 -16.41 10.10
CA ALA A 355 20.56 -17.25 9.08
C ALA A 355 20.99 -18.72 9.18
N CYS A 356 22.26 -19.01 9.49
CA CYS A 356 22.76 -20.38 9.61
C CYS A 356 22.15 -21.12 10.81
N GLN A 357 22.06 -20.46 11.97
CA GLN A 357 21.43 -21.02 13.16
C GLN A 357 19.94 -21.23 12.96
N TRP A 358 19.25 -20.26 12.35
CA TRP A 358 17.83 -20.36 12.03
C TRP A 358 17.55 -21.53 11.09
N LEU A 359 18.24 -21.63 9.96
CA LEU A 359 18.14 -22.77 9.04
C LEU A 359 18.51 -24.10 9.72
N GLY A 360 19.46 -24.06 10.67
CA GLY A 360 19.88 -25.21 11.45
C GLY A 360 18.76 -25.71 12.37
N SER A 361 18.06 -24.80 13.04
CA SER A 361 16.90 -25.12 13.89
C SER A 361 15.75 -25.75 13.12
N LEU A 362 15.65 -25.48 11.82
CA LEU A 362 14.68 -26.05 10.89
C LEU A 362 15.18 -27.31 10.17
N GLY A 363 16.44 -27.73 10.41
CA GLY A 363 17.02 -28.92 9.78
C GLY A 363 17.31 -28.81 8.28
N ILE A 364 17.26 -27.59 7.70
CA ILE A 364 17.38 -27.31 6.26
C ILE A 364 18.67 -26.56 5.89
N HIS A 365 19.52 -26.25 6.86
CA HIS A 365 20.80 -25.58 6.63
C HIS A 365 21.69 -26.37 5.66
N LYS A 366 22.25 -25.66 4.67
CA LYS A 366 23.11 -26.19 3.59
C LYS A 366 22.42 -27.18 2.64
N LYS A 367 21.09 -27.25 2.63
CA LYS A 367 20.34 -28.18 1.78
C LYS A 367 19.55 -27.45 0.69
N GLY A 368 19.42 -28.07 -0.49
CA GLY A 368 18.56 -27.61 -1.58
C GLY A 368 18.72 -26.11 -1.91
N MET A 369 17.58 -25.46 -2.17
CA MET A 369 17.46 -24.02 -2.43
C MET A 369 17.78 -23.15 -1.20
N TRP A 370 17.68 -23.69 0.01
CA TRP A 370 17.96 -22.98 1.27
C TRP A 370 19.42 -22.55 1.43
N ARG A 371 20.33 -23.14 0.65
CA ARG A 371 21.74 -22.75 0.59
C ARG A 371 21.94 -21.25 0.31
N ARG A 372 21.01 -20.59 -0.38
CA ARG A 372 21.05 -19.13 -0.65
C ARG A 372 20.48 -18.25 0.44
N GLN A 373 19.83 -18.81 1.47
CA GLN A 373 19.31 -18.01 2.57
C GLN A 373 20.38 -17.57 3.58
N CYS A 374 21.61 -18.10 3.47
CA CYS A 374 22.74 -17.73 4.33
C CYS A 374 24.02 -17.50 3.52
N GLY A 375 25.03 -16.90 4.15
CA GLY A 375 26.32 -16.57 3.52
C GLY A 375 27.27 -17.73 3.28
N CYS A 376 26.94 -18.97 3.68
CA CYS A 376 27.87 -20.11 3.56
C CYS A 376 28.34 -20.40 2.12
N TYR A 377 27.53 -20.03 1.12
CA TYR A 377 27.81 -20.24 -0.30
C TYR A 377 28.02 -18.93 -1.07
N SER A 378 28.40 -17.84 -0.40
CA SER A 378 28.65 -16.54 -1.05
C SER A 378 29.78 -16.59 -2.08
N HIS A 379 30.73 -17.52 -1.93
CA HIS A 379 31.82 -17.76 -2.87
C HIS A 379 31.37 -18.40 -4.20
N SER A 380 30.16 -18.97 -4.24
CA SER A 380 29.61 -19.57 -5.46
C SER A 380 28.74 -18.55 -6.20
N PRO A 381 28.98 -18.27 -7.50
CA PRO A 381 28.13 -17.35 -8.28
C PRO A 381 26.67 -17.77 -8.26
N PHE A 382 25.75 -16.80 -8.30
CA PHE A 382 24.31 -17.07 -8.36
C PHE A 382 23.93 -17.96 -9.55
N GLY A 383 22.91 -18.79 -9.40
CA GLY A 383 22.47 -19.76 -10.43
C GLY A 383 23.40 -20.95 -10.67
N LEU A 384 24.59 -20.98 -10.05
CA LEU A 384 25.59 -22.04 -10.21
C LEU A 384 25.84 -22.83 -8.91
N LEU A 385 24.88 -22.91 -7.98
CA LEU A 385 25.02 -23.85 -6.85
C LEU A 385 25.05 -25.30 -7.33
N ASN A 386 26.25 -25.82 -7.57
CA ASN A 386 26.47 -27.24 -7.90
C ASN A 386 25.74 -28.16 -6.91
N GLY A 387 25.07 -29.18 -7.43
CA GLY A 387 24.54 -30.30 -6.65
C GLY A 387 23.03 -30.24 -6.40
N ILE A 388 22.25 -30.60 -7.41
CA ILE A 388 21.10 -31.50 -7.24
C ILE A 388 21.33 -32.60 -8.29
N SER A 389 22.10 -33.62 -7.95
CA SER A 389 22.38 -34.76 -8.84
C SER A 389 21.22 -35.76 -8.92
N SER A 390 20.07 -35.42 -8.34
CA SER A 390 18.90 -36.26 -8.19
C SER A 390 17.68 -35.44 -8.55
N ASP A 391 16.93 -35.90 -9.56
CA ASP A 391 15.68 -35.31 -10.02
C ASP A 391 14.56 -35.29 -8.95
N ALA A 392 14.85 -35.65 -7.69
CA ALA A 392 13.88 -35.67 -6.60
C ALA A 392 13.55 -34.24 -6.11
N GLN A 393 12.28 -33.86 -6.25
CA GLN A 393 11.77 -32.56 -5.83
C GLN A 393 12.01 -32.26 -4.34
N SER A 394 11.91 -33.27 -3.46
CA SER A 394 12.19 -33.11 -2.03
C SER A 394 13.63 -32.62 -1.77
N GLU A 395 14.63 -33.09 -2.54
CA GLU A 395 16.02 -32.65 -2.38
C GLU A 395 16.19 -31.16 -2.72
N SER A 396 15.43 -30.66 -3.71
CA SER A 396 15.40 -29.24 -4.06
C SER A 396 14.89 -28.38 -2.90
N TRP A 397 13.91 -28.89 -2.15
CA TRP A 397 13.37 -28.25 -0.94
C TRP A 397 14.15 -28.60 0.35
N GLY A 398 15.32 -29.23 0.23
CA GLY A 398 16.20 -29.51 1.34
C GLY A 398 15.85 -30.77 2.15
N GLY A 399 15.14 -31.71 1.54
CA GLY A 399 14.72 -32.97 2.17
C GLY A 399 13.56 -32.80 3.14
N LEU A 400 12.71 -31.78 2.94
CA LEU A 400 11.45 -31.64 3.66
C LEU A 400 10.53 -32.82 3.34
N GLU A 401 9.67 -33.19 4.30
CA GLU A 401 8.68 -34.25 4.10
C GLU A 401 7.67 -33.87 3.00
N ASP A 402 7.08 -34.85 2.33
CA ASP A 402 6.19 -34.65 1.17
C ASP A 402 4.95 -33.76 1.43
N ARG A 403 4.69 -33.40 2.69
CA ARG A 403 3.58 -32.53 3.12
C ARG A 403 4.03 -31.13 3.54
N ASP A 404 5.33 -30.92 3.69
CA ASP A 404 5.93 -29.68 4.18
C ASP A 404 6.44 -28.78 3.05
N TYR A 405 6.21 -29.14 1.79
CA TYR A 405 6.55 -28.30 0.64
C TYR A 405 5.53 -28.44 -0.49
N PRO A 406 5.38 -27.42 -1.36
CA PRO A 406 4.48 -27.51 -2.50
C PRO A 406 4.98 -28.52 -3.53
N GLN A 407 4.25 -29.63 -3.70
CA GLN A 407 4.52 -30.64 -4.74
C GLN A 407 4.34 -30.05 -6.14
N ASP A 408 5.17 -30.44 -7.11
CA ASP A 408 5.12 -29.98 -8.50
C ASP A 408 3.98 -30.69 -9.26
N LEU A 409 2.77 -30.54 -8.72
CA LEU A 409 1.56 -31.18 -9.17
C LEU A 409 0.43 -30.15 -9.22
N PRO A 410 -0.48 -30.28 -10.19
CA PRO A 410 -1.67 -29.44 -10.26
C PRO A 410 -2.46 -29.46 -8.95
N ILE A 411 -3.00 -28.30 -8.57
CA ILE A 411 -3.80 -28.15 -7.36
C ILE A 411 -5.14 -28.86 -7.58
N GLN A 412 -5.41 -29.90 -6.80
CA GLN A 412 -6.66 -30.64 -6.85
C GLN A 412 -7.76 -29.84 -6.14
N ASN A 413 -8.82 -29.46 -6.85
CA ASN A 413 -9.96 -28.77 -6.24
C ASN A 413 -10.67 -29.70 -5.24
N LEU A 414 -10.80 -29.28 -3.98
CA LEU A 414 -11.60 -29.95 -2.94
C LEU A 414 -13.11 -29.97 -3.25
N ASN A 415 -13.58 -29.13 -4.16
CA ASN A 415 -14.96 -29.12 -4.62
C ASN A 415 -15.10 -29.89 -5.93
N ASN A 416 -15.84 -31.01 -5.89
CA ASN A 416 -16.25 -31.82 -7.05
C ASN A 416 -16.91 -30.94 -8.13
N GLY A 417 -16.11 -30.53 -9.12
CA GLY A 417 -16.55 -29.78 -10.29
C GLY A 417 -15.37 -29.06 -10.91
N ARG A 418 -14.98 -29.44 -12.14
CA ARG A 418 -13.92 -28.78 -12.92
C ARG A 418 -14.23 -27.29 -13.09
N SER A 419 -13.77 -26.45 -12.18
CA SER A 419 -13.65 -25.02 -12.44
C SER A 419 -12.23 -24.78 -12.93
N LEU A 420 -12.03 -24.75 -14.25
CA LEU A 420 -10.84 -24.15 -14.84
C LEU A 420 -10.83 -22.68 -14.41
N GLY A 421 -9.79 -22.25 -13.71
CA GLY A 421 -9.73 -20.89 -13.20
C GLY A 421 -8.49 -20.61 -12.38
N MET A 422 -7.91 -19.44 -12.60
CA MET A 422 -6.78 -18.90 -11.85
C MET A 422 -7.17 -18.67 -10.39
N PHE A 423 -6.31 -19.08 -9.45
CA PHE A 423 -6.56 -18.98 -8.01
C PHE A 423 -6.17 -17.60 -7.45
N LEU A 424 -7.13 -16.74 -7.15
CA LEU A 424 -6.83 -15.45 -6.53
C LEU A 424 -6.54 -15.61 -5.03
N LEU A 425 -5.34 -15.22 -4.61
CA LEU A 425 -4.86 -15.32 -3.23
C LEU A 425 -4.72 -13.92 -2.62
N SER A 426 -5.13 -13.76 -1.36
CA SER A 426 -5.04 -12.48 -0.65
C SER A 426 -3.88 -12.43 0.34
N ASN A 427 -3.44 -13.57 0.87
CA ASN A 427 -2.39 -13.66 1.89
C ASN A 427 -1.83 -15.10 2.02
N TRP A 428 -0.85 -15.30 2.90
CA TRP A 428 -0.24 -16.61 3.17
C TRP A 428 -1.22 -17.67 3.71
N SER A 429 -2.26 -17.29 4.47
CA SER A 429 -3.23 -18.26 4.98
C SER A 429 -4.02 -18.90 3.84
N ASP A 430 -4.46 -18.09 2.87
CA ASP A 430 -5.12 -18.60 1.65
C ASP A 430 -4.22 -19.60 0.92
N TYR A 431 -2.93 -19.27 0.78
CA TYR A 431 -1.97 -20.12 0.09
C TYR A 431 -1.70 -21.45 0.81
N TYR A 432 -1.42 -21.40 2.12
CA TYR A 432 -1.13 -22.60 2.92
C TYR A 432 -2.37 -23.51 2.99
N ASN A 433 -3.57 -22.94 3.09
CA ASN A 433 -4.82 -23.69 3.01
C ASN A 433 -5.01 -24.34 1.64
N LEU A 434 -4.77 -23.59 0.55
CA LEU A 434 -4.89 -24.10 -0.83
C LEU A 434 -3.94 -25.27 -1.09
N ARG A 435 -2.71 -25.20 -0.57
CA ARG A 435 -1.69 -26.23 -0.75
C ARG A 435 -1.67 -27.29 0.34
N CYS A 436 -2.58 -27.21 1.31
CA CYS A 436 -2.62 -28.09 2.47
C CYS A 436 -1.28 -28.18 3.21
N LEU A 437 -0.55 -27.06 3.28
CA LEU A 437 0.74 -26.96 3.95
C LEU A 437 0.55 -26.69 5.45
N PRO A 438 1.29 -27.35 6.35
CA PRO A 438 1.21 -27.06 7.76
C PRO A 438 1.87 -25.72 8.11
N PRO A 439 1.39 -25.01 9.14
CA PRO A 439 2.05 -23.82 9.71
C PRO A 439 3.52 -23.95 10.10
N SER A 440 4.02 -25.18 10.26
CA SER A 440 5.43 -25.48 10.56
C SER A 440 6.33 -25.40 9.32
N SER A 441 5.76 -25.48 8.12
CA SER A 441 6.53 -25.44 6.88
C SER A 441 7.11 -24.04 6.62
N PRO A 442 8.44 -23.90 6.45
CA PRO A 442 9.10 -22.61 6.29
C PRO A 442 9.11 -22.09 4.84
N VAL A 443 8.48 -22.81 3.90
CA VAL A 443 8.59 -22.54 2.45
C VAL A 443 8.21 -21.13 2.01
N CYS A 444 7.39 -20.43 2.79
CA CYS A 444 7.03 -19.02 2.57
C CYS A 444 8.24 -18.10 2.42
N ASP A 445 9.39 -18.41 3.03
CA ASP A 445 10.58 -17.57 2.96
C ASP A 445 11.20 -17.54 1.54
N ILE A 446 11.17 -18.68 0.82
CA ILE A 446 11.57 -18.75 -0.60
C ILE A 446 10.39 -18.40 -1.52
N LEU A 447 9.19 -18.88 -1.20
CA LEU A 447 7.99 -18.65 -2.03
C LEU A 447 7.53 -17.20 -2.05
N SER A 448 8.04 -16.35 -1.15
CA SER A 448 7.78 -14.91 -1.17
C SER A 448 8.03 -14.32 -2.56
N TYR A 449 9.06 -14.78 -3.28
CA TYR A 449 9.42 -14.26 -4.60
C TYR A 449 8.38 -14.64 -5.68
N PRO A 450 8.11 -15.93 -5.96
CA PRO A 450 7.11 -16.30 -6.96
C PRO A 450 5.69 -15.87 -6.58
N LEU A 451 5.32 -15.82 -5.29
CA LEU A 451 3.98 -15.36 -4.90
C LEU A 451 3.82 -13.84 -4.93
N THR A 452 4.89 -13.07 -4.68
CA THR A 452 4.88 -11.63 -4.93
C THR A 452 4.69 -11.35 -6.41
N LEU A 453 5.42 -12.05 -7.28
CA LEU A 453 5.22 -11.93 -8.73
C LEU A 453 3.79 -12.32 -9.13
N TYR A 454 3.29 -13.45 -8.64
CA TYR A 454 1.92 -13.87 -8.90
C TYR A 454 0.89 -12.82 -8.47
N HIS A 455 1.05 -12.24 -7.28
CA HIS A 455 0.19 -11.19 -6.77
C HIS A 455 0.21 -9.95 -7.66
N ILE A 456 1.39 -9.53 -8.11
CA ILE A 456 1.54 -8.43 -9.08
C ILE A 456 0.76 -8.75 -10.36
N LEU A 457 0.97 -9.92 -10.95
CA LEU A 457 0.37 -10.29 -12.24
C LEU A 457 -1.15 -10.44 -12.20
N THR A 458 -1.71 -10.86 -11.07
CA THR A 458 -3.12 -11.28 -10.97
C THR A 458 -4.00 -10.31 -10.18
N THR A 459 -3.40 -9.44 -9.38
CA THR A 459 -4.10 -8.51 -8.48
C THR A 459 -3.74 -7.07 -8.75
N LEU A 460 -2.44 -6.73 -8.84
CA LEU A 460 -2.02 -5.33 -8.98
C LEU A 460 -2.05 -4.84 -10.44
N SER A 461 -1.64 -5.67 -11.40
CA SER A 461 -1.68 -5.35 -12.83
C SER A 461 -2.96 -5.84 -13.48
N ILE A 462 -3.90 -4.92 -13.72
CA ILE A 462 -5.16 -5.20 -14.42
C ILE A 462 -4.87 -5.68 -15.86
N HIS A 463 -3.85 -5.12 -16.50
CA HIS A 463 -3.44 -5.48 -17.85
C HIS A 463 -2.99 -6.95 -17.93
N CYS A 464 -2.01 -7.35 -17.11
CA CYS A 464 -1.48 -8.71 -17.08
C CYS A 464 -2.57 -9.72 -16.70
N LYS A 465 -3.40 -9.40 -15.70
CA LYS A 465 -4.53 -10.26 -15.29
C LYS A 465 -5.46 -10.56 -16.46
N ASN A 466 -5.81 -9.54 -17.24
CA ASN A 466 -6.69 -9.69 -18.40
C ASN A 466 -6.06 -10.51 -19.53
N LEU A 467 -4.75 -10.43 -19.74
CA LEU A 467 -4.04 -11.27 -20.70
C LEU A 467 -4.07 -12.74 -20.27
N LEU A 468 -3.73 -13.02 -19.02
CA LEU A 468 -3.73 -14.38 -18.47
C LEU A 468 -5.11 -15.03 -18.51
N LEU A 469 -6.15 -14.29 -18.11
CA LEU A 469 -7.55 -14.77 -18.19
C LEU A 469 -8.01 -15.08 -19.63
N LYS A 470 -7.43 -14.41 -20.63
CA LYS A 470 -7.68 -14.66 -22.06
C LYS A 470 -6.80 -15.77 -22.64
N GLY A 471 -6.00 -16.44 -21.83
CA GLY A 471 -5.09 -17.48 -22.30
C GLY A 471 -3.88 -16.95 -23.07
N LYS A 472 -3.56 -15.65 -22.96
CA LYS A 472 -2.42 -15.01 -23.64
C LYS A 472 -1.15 -15.11 -22.81
N GLU A 473 -0.03 -14.88 -23.50
CA GLU A 473 1.28 -14.74 -22.88
C GLU A 473 1.43 -13.38 -22.19
N VAL A 474 2.13 -13.38 -21.06
CA VAL A 474 2.60 -12.20 -20.35
C VAL A 474 4.12 -12.25 -20.25
N THR A 475 4.79 -11.23 -20.76
CA THR A 475 6.25 -11.05 -20.71
C THR A 475 6.62 -10.19 -19.50
N VAL A 476 7.39 -10.78 -18.57
CA VAL A 476 7.89 -10.14 -17.36
C VAL A 476 9.39 -9.89 -17.52
N HIS A 477 9.83 -8.63 -17.44
CA HIS A 477 11.24 -8.33 -17.25
C HIS A 477 11.55 -8.30 -15.75
N TYR A 478 12.25 -9.32 -15.26
CA TYR A 478 12.72 -9.39 -13.88
C TYR A 478 14.15 -8.84 -13.82
N VAL A 479 14.30 -7.63 -13.28
CA VAL A 479 15.56 -6.89 -13.27
C VAL A 479 16.31 -7.09 -11.95
N GLY A 480 17.61 -7.35 -12.05
CA GLY A 480 18.50 -7.54 -10.89
C GLY A 480 18.26 -8.84 -10.10
N PRO A 481 18.07 -10.01 -10.74
CA PRO A 481 17.96 -11.26 -9.99
C PRO A 481 19.30 -11.65 -9.35
N GLU A 482 19.27 -12.14 -8.12
CA GLU A 482 20.43 -12.63 -7.38
C GLU A 482 20.18 -14.08 -6.95
N ARG A 483 19.73 -14.28 -5.70
CA ARG A 483 19.45 -15.60 -5.11
C ARG A 483 18.38 -16.36 -5.87
N GLU A 484 17.48 -15.63 -6.53
CA GLU A 484 16.39 -16.16 -7.33
C GLU A 484 16.88 -17.01 -8.51
N LEU A 485 18.10 -16.78 -8.98
CA LEU A 485 18.74 -17.60 -10.01
C LEU A 485 18.92 -19.05 -9.59
N ASP A 486 19.01 -19.34 -8.28
CA ASP A 486 19.06 -20.71 -7.74
C ASP A 486 17.69 -21.21 -7.26
N TRP A 487 16.63 -20.42 -7.40
CA TRP A 487 15.26 -20.73 -6.95
C TRP A 487 14.28 -20.97 -8.09
N ILE A 488 14.78 -21.26 -9.30
CA ILE A 488 13.97 -21.42 -10.51
C ILE A 488 12.86 -22.45 -10.35
N LYS A 489 13.09 -23.52 -9.57
CA LYS A 489 12.08 -24.54 -9.26
C LYS A 489 10.91 -24.00 -8.44
N ALA A 490 11.11 -22.98 -7.60
CA ALA A 490 10.03 -22.35 -6.84
C ALA A 490 9.04 -21.59 -7.75
N PHE A 491 9.49 -21.09 -8.90
CA PHE A 491 8.61 -20.42 -9.88
C PHE A 491 7.63 -21.37 -10.59
N ALA A 492 7.78 -22.69 -10.44
CA ALA A 492 6.77 -23.66 -10.87
C ALA A 492 5.42 -23.41 -10.19
N GLU A 493 5.41 -22.81 -9.00
CA GLU A 493 4.17 -22.54 -8.27
C GLU A 493 3.23 -21.59 -9.03
N ILE A 494 3.78 -20.63 -9.80
CA ILE A 494 2.98 -19.75 -10.66
C ILE A 494 2.18 -20.57 -11.68
N ASN A 495 2.78 -21.62 -12.25
CA ASN A 495 2.10 -22.50 -13.22
C ASN A 495 0.89 -23.19 -12.58
N HIS A 496 1.04 -23.69 -11.36
CA HIS A 496 -0.03 -24.40 -10.64
C HIS A 496 -1.15 -23.44 -10.22
N LEU A 497 -0.82 -22.21 -9.81
CA LEU A 497 -1.79 -21.18 -9.44
C LEU A 497 -2.55 -20.58 -10.64
N LEU A 498 -1.94 -20.56 -11.82
CA LEU A 498 -2.63 -20.18 -13.07
C LEU A 498 -3.63 -21.25 -13.54
N ASN A 499 -3.47 -22.49 -13.07
CA ASN A 499 -4.42 -23.58 -13.31
C ASN A 499 -4.80 -23.76 -14.80
N GLY A 500 -3.79 -23.67 -15.67
CA GLY A 500 -3.93 -23.84 -17.12
C GLY A 500 -4.28 -22.58 -17.93
N LEU A 501 -4.39 -21.40 -17.29
CA LEU A 501 -4.64 -20.13 -17.96
C LEU A 501 -3.34 -19.38 -18.30
N GLY A 502 -3.29 -18.84 -19.52
CA GLY A 502 -2.19 -18.00 -19.99
C GLY A 502 -0.83 -18.70 -20.10
N THR A 503 0.18 -17.91 -20.42
CA THR A 503 1.60 -18.27 -20.25
C THR A 503 2.34 -17.09 -19.64
N VAL A 504 3.40 -17.36 -18.88
CA VAL A 504 4.26 -16.32 -18.30
C VAL A 504 5.68 -16.56 -18.78
N GLN A 505 6.22 -15.60 -19.50
CA GLN A 505 7.64 -15.57 -19.88
C GLN A 505 8.36 -14.61 -18.94
N ILE A 506 9.24 -15.15 -18.10
CA ILE A 506 10.08 -14.37 -17.18
C ILE A 506 11.46 -14.23 -17.79
N ILE A 507 11.88 -13.01 -18.07
CA ILE A 507 13.21 -12.70 -18.57
C ILE A 507 13.99 -12.06 -17.41
N MET A 508 14.89 -12.84 -16.82
CA MET A 508 15.76 -12.45 -15.72
C MET A 508 17.00 -11.74 -16.28
N VAL A 509 17.09 -10.43 -16.08
CA VAL A 509 18.13 -9.56 -16.65
C VAL A 509 18.96 -8.93 -15.54
N GLY A 510 20.27 -9.14 -15.55
CA GLY A 510 21.15 -8.48 -14.59
C GLY A 510 22.64 -8.81 -14.74
N PRO A 511 23.53 -8.01 -14.13
CA PRO A 511 24.98 -8.23 -14.21
C PRO A 511 25.43 -9.51 -13.48
N GLU A 512 24.69 -9.91 -12.46
CA GLU A 512 24.96 -11.11 -11.64
C GLU A 512 24.54 -12.42 -12.31
N VAL A 513 23.83 -12.35 -13.44
CA VAL A 513 23.54 -13.54 -14.25
C VAL A 513 24.86 -14.14 -14.78
N PRO A 514 25.15 -15.42 -14.52
CA PRO A 514 26.33 -16.08 -15.06
C PRO A 514 26.34 -16.11 -16.59
N SER A 515 27.54 -15.99 -17.18
CA SER A 515 27.70 -16.05 -18.64
C SER A 515 27.18 -17.37 -19.22
N ASP A 516 27.34 -18.48 -18.50
CA ASP A 516 26.92 -19.82 -18.92
C ASP A 516 25.39 -20.00 -18.93
N LEU A 517 24.66 -19.17 -18.18
CA LEU A 517 23.20 -19.16 -18.16
C LEU A 517 22.61 -18.17 -19.18
N SER A 518 23.35 -17.14 -19.57
CA SER A 518 22.85 -16.11 -20.50
C SER A 518 22.43 -16.74 -21.83
N GLY A 519 21.22 -16.40 -22.30
CA GLY A 519 20.63 -16.95 -23.52
C GLY A 519 20.00 -18.34 -23.36
N THR A 520 20.07 -18.95 -22.17
CA THR A 520 19.41 -20.23 -21.89
C THR A 520 17.98 -20.04 -21.37
N ILE A 521 17.16 -21.09 -21.48
CA ILE A 521 15.80 -21.15 -20.92
C ILE A 521 15.78 -22.30 -19.91
N ALA A 522 15.38 -22.01 -18.68
CA ALA A 522 15.18 -23.02 -17.66
C ALA A 522 13.71 -23.46 -17.56
N THR A 523 13.52 -24.75 -17.34
CA THR A 523 12.21 -25.34 -17.04
C THR A 523 11.96 -25.32 -15.54
N THR A 524 10.92 -24.59 -15.13
CA THR A 524 10.52 -24.45 -13.72
C THR A 524 9.93 -25.73 -13.17
N SER A 525 9.11 -26.43 -13.95
CA SER A 525 8.44 -27.69 -13.60
C SER A 525 9.12 -28.91 -14.25
N THR A 526 8.97 -30.08 -13.64
CA THR A 526 9.29 -31.39 -14.21
C THR A 526 8.23 -31.86 -15.22
N THR A 527 7.07 -31.22 -15.26
CA THR A 527 6.00 -31.56 -16.17
C THR A 527 6.25 -31.00 -17.58
N ASN A 528 6.00 -31.80 -18.61
CA ASN A 528 6.22 -31.45 -20.03
C ASN A 528 5.32 -30.31 -20.57
N ASN A 529 4.50 -29.68 -19.73
CA ASN A 529 3.50 -28.68 -20.13
C ASN A 529 3.57 -27.40 -19.29
N SER A 530 4.78 -27.03 -18.82
CA SER A 530 4.97 -25.79 -18.06
C SER A 530 4.62 -24.57 -18.91
N ARG A 531 3.67 -23.77 -18.41
CA ARG A 531 3.26 -22.49 -19.01
C ARG A 531 4.08 -21.32 -18.50
N VAL A 532 5.03 -21.58 -17.60
CA VAL A 532 5.97 -20.61 -17.07
C VAL A 532 7.36 -20.94 -17.60
N LYS A 533 7.96 -20.00 -18.33
CA LYS A 533 9.30 -20.11 -18.89
C LYS A 533 10.19 -19.04 -18.27
N VAL A 534 11.41 -19.41 -17.89
CA VAL A 534 12.39 -18.46 -17.35
C VAL A 534 13.60 -18.45 -18.29
N SER A 535 13.95 -17.28 -18.80
CA SER A 535 15.16 -17.07 -19.61
C SER A 535 16.08 -16.08 -18.93
N PHE A 536 17.39 -16.21 -19.16
CA PHE A 536 18.40 -15.39 -18.49
C PHE A 536 19.16 -14.52 -19.48
N VAL A 537 19.46 -13.29 -19.06
CA VAL A 537 20.22 -12.33 -19.84
C VAL A 537 21.23 -11.65 -18.94
N LYS A 538 22.52 -11.87 -19.23
CA LYS A 538 23.60 -11.18 -18.54
C LYS A 538 23.84 -9.81 -19.16
N GLY A 539 23.74 -8.77 -18.33
CA GLY A 539 24.01 -7.40 -18.75
C GLY A 539 23.29 -6.38 -17.89
N LEU A 540 23.58 -5.09 -18.13
CA LEU A 540 22.79 -4.02 -17.54
C LEU A 540 21.48 -3.88 -18.31
N TYR A 541 20.38 -3.64 -17.59
CA TYR A 541 19.04 -3.67 -18.19
C TYR A 541 18.89 -2.69 -19.38
N GLN A 542 19.42 -1.48 -19.25
CA GLN A 542 19.37 -0.46 -20.28
C GLN A 542 20.08 -0.83 -21.59
N ASP A 543 21.09 -1.70 -21.51
CA ASP A 543 21.88 -2.12 -22.67
C ASP A 543 21.21 -3.30 -23.39
N GLU A 544 20.56 -4.17 -22.61
CA GLU A 544 19.96 -5.41 -23.12
C GLU A 544 18.54 -5.23 -23.62
N VAL A 545 17.75 -4.31 -23.03
CA VAL A 545 16.30 -4.21 -23.26
C VAL A 545 15.90 -4.00 -24.73
N ALA A 546 16.75 -3.36 -25.54
CA ALA A 546 16.50 -3.14 -26.96
C ALA A 546 16.50 -4.44 -27.79
N TYR A 547 17.11 -5.52 -27.28
CA TYR A 547 17.20 -6.83 -27.95
C TYR A 547 16.18 -7.84 -27.40
N LEU A 548 15.39 -7.45 -26.39
CA LEU A 548 14.39 -8.31 -25.75
C LEU A 548 13.00 -8.07 -26.35
N THR A 549 12.11 -9.02 -26.13
CA THR A 549 10.68 -8.81 -26.38
C THR A 549 10.17 -7.70 -25.46
N SER A 550 9.27 -6.85 -25.95
CA SER A 550 8.74 -5.76 -25.11
C SER A 550 8.03 -6.33 -23.89
N PRO A 551 8.28 -5.80 -22.68
CA PRO A 551 7.66 -6.30 -21.46
C PRO A 551 6.21 -5.82 -21.36
N ASP A 552 5.33 -6.70 -20.90
CA ASP A 552 4.02 -6.29 -20.37
C ASP A 552 4.17 -5.68 -18.98
N ILE A 553 5.23 -6.05 -18.26
CA ILE A 553 5.52 -5.58 -16.91
C ILE A 553 7.01 -5.74 -16.56
N VAL A 554 7.55 -4.78 -15.80
CA VAL A 554 8.89 -4.82 -15.23
C VAL A 554 8.79 -5.05 -13.73
N VAL A 555 9.61 -5.92 -13.17
CA VAL A 555 9.70 -6.15 -11.73
C VAL A 555 11.15 -6.12 -11.26
N ALA A 556 11.39 -5.58 -10.07
CA ALA A 556 12.68 -5.69 -9.38
C ALA A 556 12.42 -5.88 -7.88
N PHE A 557 12.94 -6.96 -7.32
CA PHE A 557 12.64 -7.36 -5.94
C PHE A 557 13.82 -7.11 -5.01
N ASN A 558 13.54 -6.59 -3.82
CA ASN A 558 14.55 -6.13 -2.85
C ASN A 558 15.60 -5.22 -3.52
N CYS A 559 15.12 -4.27 -4.34
CA CYS A 559 15.92 -3.62 -5.36
C CYS A 559 16.96 -2.63 -4.85
N ASP A 560 16.76 -2.05 -3.66
CA ASP A 560 17.70 -1.09 -3.07
C ASP A 560 18.11 0.01 -4.09
N LEU A 561 17.12 0.66 -4.71
CA LEU A 561 17.35 1.55 -5.86
C LEU A 561 18.28 2.72 -5.56
N ASP A 562 18.32 3.18 -4.31
CA ASP A 562 19.21 4.23 -3.82
C ASP A 562 20.61 3.73 -3.45
N GLY A 563 20.83 2.41 -3.39
CA GLY A 563 22.09 1.78 -3.04
C GLY A 563 23.11 1.70 -4.20
N TYR A 564 22.66 1.67 -5.45
CA TYR A 564 23.52 1.40 -6.61
C TYR A 564 23.29 2.35 -7.80
N SER A 565 24.36 2.97 -8.29
CA SER A 565 24.30 3.90 -9.43
C SER A 565 23.93 3.23 -10.76
N SER A 566 24.11 1.91 -10.87
CA SER A 566 23.73 1.12 -12.04
C SER A 566 22.22 1.14 -12.31
N TRP A 567 21.39 1.43 -11.30
CA TRP A 567 19.94 1.54 -11.46
C TRP A 567 19.50 2.74 -12.30
N ALA A 568 20.29 3.80 -12.39
CA ALA A 568 19.90 5.02 -13.10
C ALA A 568 19.50 4.75 -14.56
N GLY A 569 20.33 3.99 -15.28
CA GLY A 569 20.04 3.60 -16.67
C GLY A 569 18.83 2.68 -16.77
N ALA A 570 18.70 1.71 -15.85
CA ALA A 570 17.57 0.79 -15.85
C ALA A 570 16.24 1.52 -15.63
N VAL A 571 16.20 2.46 -14.67
CA VAL A 571 15.01 3.29 -14.38
C VAL A 571 14.67 4.20 -15.56
N GLU A 572 15.67 4.81 -16.20
CA GLU A 572 15.48 5.59 -17.43
C GLU A 572 14.88 4.74 -18.56
N ALA A 573 15.37 3.52 -18.75
CA ALA A 573 14.83 2.59 -19.75
C ALA A 573 13.36 2.26 -19.48
N VAL A 574 12.98 1.99 -18.23
CA VAL A 574 11.57 1.76 -17.84
C VAL A 574 10.71 2.97 -18.16
N ASN A 575 11.18 4.18 -17.86
CA ASN A 575 10.46 5.42 -18.15
C ASN A 575 10.27 5.63 -19.67
N ASN A 576 11.32 5.42 -20.45
CA ASN A 576 11.30 5.59 -21.91
C ASN A 576 10.31 4.65 -22.60
N MET A 577 10.21 3.40 -22.13
CA MET A 577 9.24 2.44 -22.64
C MET A 577 7.81 2.70 -22.14
N ARG A 578 7.65 3.49 -21.06
CA ARG A 578 6.40 3.67 -20.32
C ARG A 578 5.79 2.34 -19.86
N SER A 579 6.64 1.37 -19.54
CA SER A 579 6.20 0.07 -19.07
C SER A 579 5.70 0.16 -17.63
N PRO A 580 4.61 -0.56 -17.28
CA PRO A 580 4.23 -0.76 -15.89
C PRO A 580 5.38 -1.42 -15.11
N GLY A 581 5.67 -0.94 -13.91
CA GLY A 581 6.76 -1.43 -13.07
C GLY A 581 6.31 -1.69 -11.63
N PHE A 582 6.80 -2.74 -11.00
CA PHE A 582 6.61 -2.99 -9.57
C PHE A 582 7.94 -3.32 -8.87
N PHE A 583 8.15 -2.68 -7.74
CA PHE A 583 9.42 -2.72 -7.01
C PHE A 583 9.15 -3.11 -5.55
N THR A 584 9.99 -3.96 -4.97
CA THR A 584 9.91 -4.30 -3.55
C THR A 584 11.18 -3.97 -2.80
N ASP A 585 11.02 -3.67 -1.51
CA ASP A 585 12.14 -3.46 -0.60
C ASP A 585 11.87 -4.01 0.80
N LYS A 586 12.96 -4.19 1.56
CA LYS A 586 12.91 -4.93 2.83
C LYS A 586 12.25 -4.16 3.97
N THR A 587 12.36 -2.83 3.94
CA THR A 587 11.83 -1.92 4.96
C THR A 587 10.95 -0.86 4.31
N GLU A 588 10.06 -0.26 5.10
CA GLU A 588 9.19 0.81 4.61
C GLU A 588 9.99 2.04 4.16
N ASP A 589 11.09 2.32 4.87
CA ASP A 589 12.02 3.42 4.57
C ASP A 589 12.73 3.23 3.23
N ALA A 590 13.35 2.05 3.02
CA ALA A 590 14.01 1.73 1.76
C ALA A 590 13.03 1.78 0.57
N CYS A 591 11.81 1.28 0.75
CA CYS A 591 10.77 1.36 -0.28
C CYS A 591 10.33 2.82 -0.53
N GLY A 592 10.33 3.66 0.51
CA GLY A 592 10.14 5.12 0.40
C GLY A 592 11.25 5.81 -0.38
N ASN A 593 12.51 5.41 -0.19
CA ASN A 593 13.65 5.92 -0.98
C ASN A 593 13.54 5.49 -2.44
N ALA A 594 13.21 4.22 -2.70
CA ALA A 594 12.95 3.71 -4.05
C ALA A 594 11.84 4.51 -4.75
N LYS A 595 10.75 4.83 -4.05
CA LYS A 595 9.69 5.73 -4.56
C LYS A 595 10.26 7.10 -4.97
N ALA A 596 11.13 7.69 -4.15
CA ALA A 596 11.76 8.98 -4.47
C ALA A 596 12.67 8.91 -5.70
N VAL A 597 13.47 7.85 -5.85
CA VAL A 597 14.32 7.61 -7.04
C VAL A 597 13.47 7.52 -8.31
N LEU A 598 12.41 6.70 -8.29
CA LEU A 598 11.53 6.51 -9.44
C LEU A 598 10.77 7.78 -9.82
N HIS A 599 10.26 8.50 -8.82
CA HIS A 599 9.59 9.79 -9.03
C HIS A 599 10.54 10.83 -9.64
N ASN A 600 11.78 10.93 -9.13
CA ASN A 600 12.78 11.86 -9.65
C ASN A 600 13.23 11.52 -11.08
N ALA A 601 13.15 10.25 -11.47
CA ALA A 601 13.38 9.81 -12.83
C ALA A 601 12.18 10.03 -13.78
N GLY A 602 11.07 10.60 -13.29
CA GLY A 602 9.90 10.97 -14.07
C GLY A 602 8.85 9.88 -14.26
N LEU A 603 8.92 8.78 -13.51
CA LEU A 603 7.89 7.74 -13.53
C LEU A 603 6.69 8.15 -12.65
N ASP A 604 5.47 7.83 -13.10
CA ASP A 604 4.24 8.10 -12.35
C ASP A 604 4.04 7.04 -11.27
N ILE A 605 3.98 7.44 -9.99
CA ILE A 605 3.75 6.53 -8.86
C ILE A 605 2.26 6.17 -8.80
N SER A 606 1.90 5.05 -9.40
CA SER A 606 0.51 4.60 -9.56
C SER A 606 0.05 3.62 -8.49
N HIS A 607 0.98 2.96 -7.79
CA HIS A 607 0.70 2.15 -6.59
C HIS A 607 1.57 2.63 -5.42
N PRO A 608 0.99 3.08 -4.30
CA PRO A 608 1.75 3.62 -3.18
C PRO A 608 2.56 2.53 -2.47
N VAL A 609 3.51 2.94 -1.65
CA VAL A 609 4.24 2.03 -0.75
C VAL A 609 3.23 1.35 0.17
N ALA A 610 3.15 0.03 0.11
CA ALA A 610 2.25 -0.77 0.93
C ALA A 610 2.95 -2.06 1.39
N PRO A 611 2.55 -2.64 2.54
CA PRO A 611 3.03 -3.96 2.93
C PRO A 611 2.64 -5.00 1.88
N ASN A 612 3.61 -5.80 1.45
CA ASN A 612 3.33 -6.91 0.54
C ASN A 612 2.65 -8.06 1.31
N PRO A 613 1.48 -8.56 0.88
CA PRO A 613 0.80 -9.66 1.54
C PRO A 613 1.58 -10.99 1.50
N PHE A 614 2.50 -11.13 0.54
CA PHE A 614 3.37 -12.31 0.37
C PHE A 614 4.84 -12.01 0.72
N ARG A 615 5.11 -10.98 1.52
CA ARG A 615 6.44 -10.79 2.11
C ARG A 615 6.87 -12.02 2.92
N SER A 616 8.17 -12.27 3.02
CA SER A 616 8.64 -13.31 3.94
C SER A 616 8.19 -12.98 5.36
N PRO A 617 7.63 -13.94 6.12
CA PRO A 617 7.31 -13.71 7.53
C PRO A 617 8.56 -13.65 8.41
N VAL A 618 9.71 -14.10 7.90
CA VAL A 618 10.96 -14.19 8.65
C VAL A 618 11.56 -12.80 8.79
N ARG A 619 11.56 -12.27 10.01
CA ARG A 619 12.22 -11.00 10.30
C ARG A 619 13.72 -11.18 10.25
N THR A 620 14.37 -10.30 9.49
CA THR A 620 15.83 -10.16 9.42
C THR A 620 16.23 -8.79 10.00
N TYR A 621 17.52 -8.48 9.94
CA TYR A 621 18.06 -7.22 10.43
C TYR A 621 18.84 -6.48 9.35
N ALA A 622 18.59 -5.18 9.21
CA ALA A 622 19.49 -4.28 8.52
C ALA A 622 20.70 -4.00 9.43
N GLU A 623 21.92 -3.97 8.89
CA GLU A 623 23.16 -3.85 9.70
C GLU A 623 23.16 -2.63 10.63
N SER A 624 22.57 -1.52 10.17
CA SER A 624 22.59 -0.21 10.84
C SER A 624 21.23 0.29 11.33
N SER A 625 20.18 -0.55 11.28
CA SER A 625 18.82 -0.16 11.64
C SER A 625 18.01 -1.32 12.26
N ASN A 626 17.14 -0.97 13.20
CA ASN A 626 16.18 -1.87 13.86
C ASN A 626 14.78 -1.84 13.23
N LEU A 627 14.57 -1.05 12.17
CA LEU A 627 13.30 -1.00 11.45
C LEU A 627 12.83 -2.42 11.09
N PRO A 628 11.50 -2.71 11.14
CA PRO A 628 10.97 -3.98 10.70
C PRO A 628 11.44 -4.31 9.28
N CYS A 629 12.12 -5.45 9.12
CA CYS A 629 12.85 -5.81 7.92
C CYS A 629 12.49 -7.24 7.50
N TYR A 630 11.91 -7.37 6.31
CA TYR A 630 11.39 -8.62 5.75
C TYR A 630 11.77 -8.70 4.28
N SER A 631 12.15 -9.88 3.77
CA SER A 631 12.32 -10.02 2.32
C SER A 631 11.00 -9.74 1.59
N ASN A 632 11.07 -8.95 0.52
CA ASN A 632 9.90 -8.41 -0.19
C ASN A 632 8.89 -7.72 0.75
N GLY A 633 9.35 -7.02 1.78
CA GLY A 633 8.53 -6.48 2.86
C GLY A 633 7.44 -5.51 2.39
N PHE A 634 7.82 -4.57 1.55
CA PHE A 634 6.97 -3.51 1.02
C PHE A 634 7.03 -3.50 -0.51
N ILE A 635 5.95 -3.07 -1.14
CA ILE A 635 5.82 -2.98 -2.60
C ILE A 635 5.33 -1.59 -2.99
N LEU A 636 5.80 -1.11 -4.14
CA LEU A 636 5.32 0.10 -4.81
C LEU A 636 5.21 -0.19 -6.32
N GLY A 637 4.43 0.61 -7.04
CA GLY A 637 4.26 0.46 -8.48
C GLY A 637 4.19 1.77 -9.24
N VAL A 638 4.56 1.71 -10.52
CA VAL A 638 4.67 2.85 -11.43
C VAL A 638 4.01 2.56 -12.77
N ASN A 639 3.47 3.59 -13.41
CA ASN A 639 2.88 3.52 -14.76
C ASN A 639 1.83 2.40 -14.95
N THR A 640 1.08 2.05 -13.90
CA THR A 640 0.16 0.87 -13.89
C THR A 640 -1.26 1.16 -14.38
#